data_AF-A0A6P1HEW4-F1
#
_entry.id   AF-A0A6P1HEW4-F1
#
_cell.length_a   1.000
_cell.length_b   1.000
_cell.length_c   1.000
_cell.angle_alpha   90.00
_cell.angle_beta   90.00
_cell.angle_gamma   90.00
#
_symmetry.space_group_name_H-M   'P 1'
#
loop_
_entity.id
_entity.type
_entity.pdbx_description
1 polymer ?
#
loop_
_entity_poly.entity_id
_entity_poly.type
_entity_poly.pdbx_seq_one_letter_code
_entity_poly.pdbx_strand_id
1 'polypeptide(L)'
;MHKPKHLFRLLLALILVISVLPITPNVQAEGHSSLIISEYIEGSSYNKALEIYNGTGDEVDLEDYTLVHFNNGASQDPDDGKYVNVLDLEGTLKNDEVHVVAHDEADEDVLDAADQTGNTYFYSFNGDDAIVLFKDYDSETRQGTVVDSIGKVGEDPGSAWNQNQVSTQNATLVREQSVTSGDKDLYDSYDPSNEWIALPQNTFSNLGKYTEVQAPEQKDQYTAVVDRVVDGDTIKIQDPILGTTTVRYLNIDTPETYHLDSYDPSLVTQNKDHSQKYHGERATQYLQNLLDSGDEVRLQLGEEAKDDYGRLLAEVIRKDDGLNTNLKMVEQGYAVTYFIYPFESNMTFLTYQQATKEAVQKDYGIWDDSTPLLELPFEFRVREQDKGFTKFVGNYETEEYVQPENWDDVPVYKRVFFWTEEDAIKAGYEPDFERDPLIADARYADEGDTVTVTGTVIAKEEVGSKTNYYIQDKSAGIVVRTDDLNAEIGEGIEATGEINNHYGLLQVLSSDAKVINDEGDYNTPSLIQSYDIGEDLEGQLVMLEDVTIESEDSYNNYEAKDAHGTFTIDSDQELVEVDETYAQLIGYVDYNNGEYKVTPRFEEDVVDKIATSDIEDVRDADLGTLVKVEGIITAMFEAGGKTNYFIQDETAGLVVRAEDINAEIGDQIEAKARTEEYFDLLQLQPSPSNIEITDEDAGVPKPKNIESDDLGEELEGQLVEIDGVRVTDVDAHHNYTAEDDEGTFTIDSDQDLVDVDKEYTTIIGVVDYNYGEYKLTPRFEEDVIARDEEDDEDHDEDLDKDIFGDYLDGDESLSDVKNHIIALYDKMSSDELADLLDEQLSEFIETNGNTSQHIDSTVHHIMKSLSKLDKGNADVEKSKIQHELEKIIKKHNKKVKGKGKRK
;
A
#
# COMPACT_ATOMS: atom_id res chain seq x y z
N MET A 1 -69.53 -48.32 43.22
CA MET A 1 -68.17 -48.65 43.70
C MET A 1 -67.20 -48.44 42.54
N HIS A 2 -66.12 -47.66 42.70
CA HIS A 2 -64.94 -47.53 41.79
C HIS A 2 -65.13 -46.86 40.37
N LYS A 3 -64.02 -46.66 39.61
CA LYS A 3 -63.69 -45.66 38.50
C LYS A 3 -63.60 -46.30 37.05
N PRO A 4 -63.23 -45.68 35.85
CA PRO A 4 -62.44 -44.44 35.53
C PRO A 4 -62.90 -43.45 34.39
N LYS A 5 -62.35 -43.44 33.14
CA LYS A 5 -62.14 -42.21 32.27
C LYS A 5 -62.23 -42.32 30.69
N HIS A 6 -62.62 -41.18 30.03
CA HIS A 6 -62.33 -40.53 28.68
C HIS A 6 -62.34 -41.21 27.25
N LEU A 7 -62.85 -40.53 26.17
CA LEU A 7 -62.12 -39.77 25.07
C LEU A 7 -62.81 -39.60 23.62
N PHE A 8 -62.62 -38.45 22.94
CA PHE A 8 -62.55 -38.02 21.47
C PHE A 8 -63.62 -38.21 20.31
N ARG A 9 -63.37 -37.53 19.13
CA ARG A 9 -64.18 -37.30 17.86
C ARG A 9 -63.29 -36.76 16.67
N LEU A 10 -63.71 -36.37 15.42
CA LEU A 10 -64.66 -36.82 14.34
C LEU A 10 -64.75 -35.77 13.14
N LEU A 11 -65.20 -36.15 11.90
CA LEU A 11 -65.75 -35.32 10.73
C LEU A 11 -64.87 -35.18 9.42
N LEU A 12 -65.34 -34.70 8.23
CA LEU A 12 -66.09 -35.43 7.13
C LEU A 12 -66.14 -34.70 5.72
N ALA A 13 -65.71 -35.35 4.60
CA ALA A 13 -66.11 -35.29 3.14
C ALA A 13 -66.36 -33.96 2.33
N LEU A 14 -66.36 -33.87 0.97
CA LEU A 14 -65.70 -34.54 -0.21
C LEU A 14 -66.16 -33.89 -1.56
N ILE A 15 -65.28 -33.78 -2.58
CA ILE A 15 -65.46 -33.89 -4.08
C ILE A 15 -64.82 -32.76 -4.96
N LEU A 16 -63.94 -33.23 -5.88
CA LEU A 16 -63.44 -32.67 -7.16
C LEU A 16 -62.77 -31.27 -7.21
N VAL A 17 -61.45 -31.29 -7.46
CA VAL A 17 -60.64 -30.20 -8.04
C VAL A 17 -59.83 -30.79 -9.20
N ILE A 18 -59.61 -30.03 -10.27
CA ILE A 18 -58.62 -30.38 -11.31
C ILE A 18 -57.27 -29.86 -10.82
N SER A 19 -56.36 -30.76 -10.46
CA SER A 19 -54.98 -30.39 -10.17
C SER A 19 -54.25 -30.06 -11.48
N VAL A 20 -54.21 -28.77 -11.82
CA VAL A 20 -53.01 -28.24 -12.49
C VAL A 20 -51.88 -28.48 -11.50
N LEU A 21 -50.91 -29.32 -11.86
CA LEU A 21 -49.64 -29.33 -11.16
C LEU A 21 -48.97 -27.98 -11.49
N PRO A 22 -48.57 -27.16 -10.50
CA PRO A 22 -47.57 -26.16 -10.79
C PRO A 22 -46.33 -26.92 -11.25
N ILE A 23 -45.91 -26.68 -12.49
CA ILE A 23 -44.50 -26.84 -12.82
C ILE A 23 -43.86 -25.62 -12.20
N THR A 24 -43.52 -25.70 -10.92
CA THR A 24 -42.38 -24.95 -10.42
C THR A 24 -41.21 -25.38 -11.29
N PRO A 25 -40.47 -24.47 -11.95
CA PRO A 25 -39.12 -24.83 -12.34
C PRO A 25 -38.45 -25.29 -11.05
N ASN A 26 -37.91 -26.50 -11.05
CA ASN A 26 -37.03 -26.90 -9.98
C ASN A 26 -35.71 -26.20 -10.30
N VAL A 27 -35.64 -24.90 -9.96
CA VAL A 27 -34.36 -24.21 -9.77
C VAL A 27 -33.68 -25.05 -8.71
N GLN A 28 -32.73 -25.86 -9.17
CA GLN A 28 -31.79 -26.51 -8.30
C GLN A 28 -30.95 -25.35 -7.78
N ALA A 29 -31.03 -25.08 -6.47
CA ALA A 29 -30.07 -24.17 -5.86
C ALA A 29 -28.69 -24.70 -6.23
N GLU A 30 -27.82 -23.83 -6.72
CA GLU A 30 -26.46 -24.19 -7.03
C GLU A 30 -25.78 -24.42 -5.68
N GLY A 31 -25.60 -25.70 -5.38
CA GLY A 31 -25.05 -26.14 -4.11
C GLY A 31 -23.53 -26.07 -4.17
N HIS A 32 -22.94 -26.07 -2.99
CA HIS A 32 -21.50 -26.25 -2.84
C HIS A 32 -21.01 -27.50 -3.61
N SER A 33 -19.74 -27.49 -4.00
CA SER A 33 -19.15 -28.60 -4.78
C SER A 33 -17.75 -29.04 -4.32
N SER A 34 -17.18 -28.36 -3.33
CA SER A 34 -15.89 -28.69 -2.70
C SER A 34 -16.04 -28.85 -1.17
N LEU A 35 -14.93 -29.11 -0.48
CA LEU A 35 -14.79 -28.62 0.90
C LEU A 35 -14.56 -27.10 0.87
N ILE A 36 -14.88 -26.41 1.95
CA ILE A 36 -14.50 -25.01 2.20
C ILE A 36 -14.11 -24.85 3.68
N ILE A 37 -13.24 -23.89 3.98
CA ILE A 37 -13.08 -23.30 5.30
C ILE A 37 -14.32 -22.41 5.52
N SER A 38 -15.13 -22.75 6.51
CA SER A 38 -16.43 -22.13 6.79
C SER A 38 -16.41 -21.13 7.95
N GLU A 39 -15.46 -21.26 8.88
CA GLU A 39 -15.25 -20.31 9.98
C GLU A 39 -13.75 -20.21 10.33
N TYR A 40 -13.26 -18.99 10.54
CA TYR A 40 -11.89 -18.67 10.94
C TYR A 40 -11.93 -17.80 12.21
N ILE A 41 -11.12 -18.15 13.22
CA ILE A 41 -11.15 -17.49 14.52
C ILE A 41 -9.74 -17.08 14.97
N GLU A 42 -9.41 -15.80 14.79
CA GLU A 42 -8.29 -15.10 15.41
C GLU A 42 -8.80 -14.50 16.74
N GLY A 43 -9.13 -15.38 17.67
CA GLY A 43 -9.67 -15.03 18.99
C GLY A 43 -8.58 -14.58 19.97
N SER A 44 -9.00 -13.98 21.07
CA SER A 44 -8.06 -13.49 22.09
C SER A 44 -7.43 -14.66 22.86
N SER A 45 -6.20 -14.47 23.36
CA SER A 45 -5.45 -15.53 24.03
C SER A 45 -5.28 -16.76 23.10
N TYR A 46 -5.62 -17.96 23.56
CA TYR A 46 -5.54 -19.21 22.80
C TYR A 46 -6.80 -19.55 22.00
N ASN A 47 -7.73 -18.61 21.79
CA ASN A 47 -8.96 -18.88 21.03
C ASN A 47 -8.68 -18.91 19.51
N LYS A 48 -7.86 -19.87 19.06
CA LYS A 48 -7.54 -20.13 17.65
C LYS A 48 -8.30 -21.36 17.17
N ALA A 49 -9.13 -21.20 16.13
CA ALA A 49 -9.89 -22.30 15.54
C ALA A 49 -10.17 -22.08 14.05
N LEU A 50 -10.40 -23.19 13.34
CA LEU A 50 -10.87 -23.23 11.95
C LEU A 50 -11.97 -24.30 11.82
N GLU A 51 -13.00 -24.01 11.03
CA GLU A 51 -14.04 -24.98 10.64
C GLU A 51 -13.92 -25.31 9.15
N ILE A 52 -14.06 -26.58 8.79
CA ILE A 52 -14.17 -27.04 7.40
C ILE A 52 -15.57 -27.63 7.17
N TYR A 53 -16.31 -27.12 6.18
CA TYR A 53 -17.60 -27.63 5.74
C TYR A 53 -17.46 -28.57 4.53
N ASN A 54 -18.17 -29.71 4.54
CA ASN A 54 -18.28 -30.57 3.36
C ASN A 54 -19.60 -30.34 2.62
N GLY A 55 -19.50 -29.67 1.46
CA GLY A 55 -20.60 -29.48 0.52
C GLY A 55 -20.54 -30.35 -0.74
N THR A 56 -19.62 -31.32 -0.85
CA THR A 56 -19.30 -32.04 -2.10
C THR A 56 -20.42 -32.93 -2.67
N GLY A 57 -21.47 -33.19 -1.89
CA GLY A 57 -22.55 -34.13 -2.20
C GLY A 57 -22.34 -35.57 -1.72
N ASP A 58 -21.13 -35.92 -1.28
CA ASP A 58 -20.73 -37.28 -0.85
C ASP A 58 -19.95 -37.25 0.50
N GLU A 59 -19.60 -38.43 1.02
CA GLU A 59 -18.76 -38.59 2.23
C GLU A 59 -17.27 -38.50 1.83
N VAL A 60 -16.52 -37.60 2.48
CA VAL A 60 -15.10 -37.31 2.19
C VAL A 60 -14.21 -37.90 3.28
N ASP A 61 -13.08 -38.48 2.87
CA ASP A 61 -12.03 -38.95 3.77
C ASP A 61 -11.05 -37.79 4.01
N LEU A 62 -10.89 -37.35 5.26
CA LEU A 62 -10.01 -36.24 5.63
C LEU A 62 -8.55 -36.68 5.77
N GLU A 63 -8.26 -38.00 5.84
CA GLU A 63 -6.88 -38.52 5.80
C GLU A 63 -6.13 -38.18 4.47
N ASP A 64 -6.84 -37.70 3.44
CA ASP A 64 -6.26 -37.16 2.19
C ASP A 64 -5.95 -35.64 2.25
N TYR A 65 -6.27 -34.93 3.35
CA TYR A 65 -6.27 -33.46 3.43
C TYR A 65 -5.45 -32.91 4.60
N THR A 66 -4.84 -31.74 4.38
CA THR A 66 -3.90 -31.09 5.30
C THR A 66 -4.16 -29.58 5.30
N LEU A 67 -4.26 -28.98 6.50
CA LEU A 67 -4.22 -27.53 6.66
C LEU A 67 -2.76 -27.06 6.81
N VAL A 68 -2.41 -25.98 6.13
CA VAL A 68 -1.06 -25.40 6.16
C VAL A 68 -1.16 -23.92 6.46
N HIS A 69 -0.57 -23.51 7.58
CA HIS A 69 -0.39 -22.12 7.99
C HIS A 69 0.99 -21.66 7.48
N PHE A 70 0.99 -20.69 6.58
CA PHE A 70 2.16 -20.00 6.05
C PHE A 70 2.43 -18.76 6.91
N ASN A 71 3.46 -18.81 7.74
CA ASN A 71 3.67 -17.79 8.78
C ASN A 71 4.33 -16.53 8.20
N ASN A 72 3.79 -15.33 8.50
CA ASN A 72 4.34 -14.02 8.12
C ASN A 72 4.79 -13.96 6.64
N GLY A 73 3.85 -14.22 5.74
CA GLY A 73 4.09 -14.28 4.30
C GLY A 73 5.07 -15.37 3.86
N ALA A 74 5.07 -16.54 4.49
CA ALA A 74 5.77 -17.71 3.95
C ALA A 74 5.15 -18.13 2.60
N SER A 75 5.99 -18.63 1.69
CA SER A 75 5.60 -19.00 0.32
C SER A 75 5.49 -20.52 0.13
N GLN A 76 5.09 -20.95 -1.08
CA GLN A 76 5.20 -22.35 -1.50
C GLN A 76 6.64 -22.78 -1.88
N ASP A 77 7.66 -21.90 -1.86
CA ASP A 77 9.05 -22.33 -2.03
C ASP A 77 9.59 -22.89 -0.69
N PRO A 78 10.07 -24.16 -0.64
CA PRO A 78 10.70 -24.69 0.57
C PRO A 78 11.94 -23.92 1.04
N ASP A 79 12.69 -23.26 0.15
CA ASP A 79 13.96 -22.60 0.42
C ASP A 79 13.86 -21.09 0.76
N ASP A 80 12.64 -20.52 0.85
CA ASP A 80 12.34 -19.08 1.12
C ASP A 80 12.81 -18.51 2.48
N GLY A 81 13.50 -19.30 3.31
CA GLY A 81 13.97 -18.92 4.65
C GLY A 81 12.88 -18.74 5.72
N LYS A 82 11.60 -18.69 5.35
CA LYS A 82 10.43 -18.61 6.23
C LYS A 82 9.96 -20.02 6.63
N TYR A 83 8.90 -20.11 7.44
CA TYR A 83 8.41 -21.37 8.00
C TYR A 83 6.93 -21.61 7.72
N VAL A 84 6.59 -22.85 7.36
CA VAL A 84 5.20 -23.33 7.29
C VAL A 84 4.89 -24.29 8.44
N ASN A 85 3.68 -24.19 8.96
CA ASN A 85 3.16 -25.00 10.04
C ASN A 85 2.03 -25.89 9.51
N VAL A 86 2.08 -27.19 9.81
CA VAL A 86 1.27 -28.20 9.13
C VAL A 86 0.38 -28.95 10.12
N LEU A 87 -0.88 -29.18 9.75
CA LEU A 87 -1.86 -29.99 10.48
C LEU A 87 -2.57 -30.96 9.52
N ASP A 88 -2.20 -32.24 9.60
CA ASP A 88 -2.94 -33.33 8.94
C ASP A 88 -4.31 -33.52 9.63
N LEU A 89 -5.37 -33.74 8.85
CA LEU A 89 -6.74 -33.89 9.37
C LEU A 89 -7.09 -35.36 9.63
N GLU A 90 -7.86 -35.63 10.69
CA GLU A 90 -8.26 -37.00 11.06
C GLU A 90 -9.75 -37.30 10.79
N GLY A 91 -10.01 -38.41 10.08
CA GLY A 91 -11.33 -39.05 10.02
C GLY A 91 -12.13 -38.82 8.74
N THR A 92 -13.45 -38.91 8.82
CA THR A 92 -14.36 -38.88 7.65
C THR A 92 -15.51 -37.90 7.85
N LEU A 93 -15.69 -36.97 6.92
CA LEU A 93 -16.67 -35.89 6.99
C LEU A 93 -17.80 -36.12 5.98
N LYS A 94 -19.07 -36.14 6.43
CA LYS A 94 -20.21 -36.35 5.53
C LYS A 94 -20.65 -35.03 4.90
N ASN A 95 -21.32 -35.10 3.76
CA ASN A 95 -22.03 -33.96 3.21
C ASN A 95 -23.01 -33.35 4.25
N ASP A 96 -23.08 -32.03 4.28
CA ASP A 96 -23.84 -31.22 5.24
C ASP A 96 -23.35 -31.31 6.71
N GLU A 97 -22.15 -31.85 6.95
CA GLU A 97 -21.45 -31.80 8.24
C GLU A 97 -20.19 -30.92 8.16
N VAL A 98 -19.66 -30.54 9.32
CA VAL A 98 -18.43 -29.75 9.49
C VAL A 98 -17.39 -30.51 10.32
N HIS A 99 -16.12 -30.09 10.24
CA HIS A 99 -15.02 -30.56 11.08
C HIS A 99 -14.28 -29.36 11.67
N VAL A 100 -14.14 -29.30 13.00
CA VAL A 100 -13.51 -28.17 13.70
C VAL A 100 -12.14 -28.54 14.26
N VAL A 101 -11.11 -27.74 13.96
CA VAL A 101 -9.78 -27.81 14.58
C VAL A 101 -9.56 -26.63 15.51
N ALA A 102 -9.00 -26.84 16.72
CA ALA A 102 -8.78 -25.76 17.70
C ALA A 102 -7.55 -25.95 18.61
N HIS A 103 -7.04 -24.86 19.20
CA HIS A 103 -5.98 -24.90 20.20
C HIS A 103 -6.45 -25.58 21.51
N ASP A 104 -5.63 -26.44 22.13
CA ASP A 104 -6.08 -27.27 23.29
C ASP A 104 -6.21 -26.52 24.63
N GLU A 105 -5.66 -25.30 24.73
CA GLU A 105 -5.92 -24.32 25.81
C GLU A 105 -6.97 -23.23 25.45
N ALA A 106 -7.79 -23.41 24.40
CA ALA A 106 -8.90 -22.50 24.08
C ALA A 106 -10.05 -22.52 25.13
N ASP A 107 -10.99 -21.58 25.04
CA ASP A 107 -12.16 -21.50 25.92
C ASP A 107 -13.11 -22.72 25.81
N GLU A 108 -13.86 -23.00 26.89
CA GLU A 108 -14.71 -24.20 27.02
C GLU A 108 -15.76 -24.32 25.88
N ASP A 109 -16.31 -23.20 25.40
CA ASP A 109 -17.27 -23.17 24.28
C ASP A 109 -16.62 -23.51 22.91
N VAL A 110 -15.31 -23.27 22.74
CA VAL A 110 -14.55 -23.69 21.53
C VAL A 110 -14.21 -25.18 21.62
N LEU A 111 -13.76 -25.63 22.80
CA LEU A 111 -13.37 -27.03 23.03
C LEU A 111 -14.57 -28.01 23.01
N ASP A 112 -15.78 -27.56 23.34
CA ASP A 112 -17.01 -28.38 23.21
C ASP A 112 -17.47 -28.54 21.75
N ALA A 113 -16.94 -27.73 20.82
CA ALA A 113 -17.21 -27.80 19.38
C ALA A 113 -16.11 -28.51 18.56
N ALA A 114 -14.88 -28.60 19.08
CA ALA A 114 -13.72 -29.12 18.36
C ALA A 114 -13.71 -30.65 18.18
N ASP A 115 -13.49 -31.12 16.95
CA ASP A 115 -13.25 -32.53 16.62
C ASP A 115 -11.79 -32.94 16.85
N GLN A 116 -10.86 -32.03 16.53
CA GLN A 116 -9.40 -32.23 16.62
C GLN A 116 -8.74 -31.04 17.34
N THR A 117 -7.83 -31.32 18.28
CA THR A 117 -7.21 -30.29 19.13
C THR A 117 -5.70 -30.49 19.28
N GLY A 118 -4.96 -29.39 19.46
CA GLY A 118 -3.51 -29.43 19.70
C GLY A 118 -2.88 -28.09 20.10
N ASN A 119 -1.56 -28.07 20.22
CA ASN A 119 -0.75 -26.90 20.61
C ASN A 119 0.58 -26.83 19.85
N THR A 120 0.55 -27.22 18.58
CA THR A 120 1.62 -26.97 17.62
C THR A 120 1.55 -25.52 17.13
N TYR A 121 2.65 -25.02 16.56
CA TYR A 121 2.74 -23.69 15.93
C TYR A 121 1.72 -23.46 14.78
N PHE A 122 1.05 -24.51 14.29
CA PHE A 122 -0.11 -24.36 13.42
C PHE A 122 -1.18 -23.45 14.06
N TYR A 123 -1.49 -23.69 15.33
CA TYR A 123 -2.49 -22.94 16.11
C TYR A 123 -1.92 -21.63 16.69
N SER A 124 -0.99 -20.97 16.00
CA SER A 124 -0.36 -19.73 16.44
C SER A 124 -0.58 -18.55 15.50
N PHE A 125 -1.46 -18.69 14.50
CA PHE A 125 -1.78 -17.64 13.55
C PHE A 125 -2.38 -16.38 14.23
N ASN A 126 -2.03 -15.20 13.73
CA ASN A 126 -2.42 -13.92 14.33
C ASN A 126 -2.87 -12.81 13.34
N GLY A 127 -3.26 -13.19 12.12
CA GLY A 127 -4.00 -12.35 11.16
C GLY A 127 -3.22 -11.91 9.92
N ASP A 128 -1.90 -11.97 9.98
CA ASP A 128 -0.89 -11.76 8.94
C ASP A 128 -0.41 -13.08 8.29
N ASP A 129 -1.04 -14.21 8.64
CA ASP A 129 -0.71 -15.55 8.16
C ASP A 129 -1.76 -16.08 7.18
N ALA A 130 -1.30 -16.59 6.03
CA ALA A 130 -2.17 -17.30 5.10
C ALA A 130 -2.39 -18.76 5.55
N ILE A 131 -3.61 -19.27 5.42
CA ILE A 131 -3.96 -20.65 5.77
C ILE A 131 -4.66 -21.32 4.60
N VAL A 132 -4.08 -22.43 4.13
CA VAL A 132 -4.54 -23.16 2.94
C VAL A 132 -5.00 -24.56 3.33
N LEU A 133 -6.17 -24.96 2.83
CA LEU A 133 -6.61 -26.34 2.81
C LEU A 133 -6.09 -27.02 1.54
N PHE A 134 -5.10 -27.89 1.69
CA PHE A 134 -4.60 -28.74 0.61
C PHE A 134 -5.22 -30.14 0.64
N LYS A 135 -5.29 -30.76 -0.53
CA LYS A 135 -5.39 -32.21 -0.71
C LYS A 135 -4.05 -32.76 -1.23
N ASP A 136 -3.66 -33.95 -0.76
CA ASP A 136 -2.43 -34.66 -1.20
C ASP A 136 -1.15 -33.79 -1.02
N TYR A 137 -1.00 -33.12 0.13
CA TYR A 137 0.12 -32.21 0.42
C TYR A 137 1.46 -32.93 0.65
N ASP A 138 2.54 -32.39 0.06
CA ASP A 138 3.92 -32.82 0.26
C ASP A 138 4.73 -31.74 0.99
N SER A 139 5.04 -32.00 2.26
CA SER A 139 5.79 -31.10 3.13
C SER A 139 7.29 -30.97 2.82
N GLU A 140 7.88 -31.83 1.97
CA GLU A 140 9.25 -31.61 1.47
C GLU A 140 9.30 -30.58 0.33
N THR A 141 8.16 -30.29 -0.31
CA THR A 141 8.07 -29.33 -1.44
C THR A 141 7.08 -28.19 -1.24
N ARG A 142 6.35 -28.16 -0.11
CA ARG A 142 5.23 -27.25 0.21
C ARG A 142 4.09 -27.23 -0.84
N GLN A 143 3.91 -28.32 -1.60
CA GLN A 143 2.98 -28.38 -2.73
C GLN A 143 1.83 -29.37 -2.49
N GLY A 144 0.66 -29.11 -3.10
CA GLY A 144 -0.53 -29.96 -3.03
C GLY A 144 -1.61 -29.48 -4.01
N THR A 145 -2.78 -30.11 -4.02
CA THR A 145 -3.94 -29.56 -4.73
C THR A 145 -4.67 -28.58 -3.81
N VAL A 146 -4.73 -27.30 -4.17
CA VAL A 146 -5.46 -26.27 -3.40
C VAL A 146 -6.97 -26.57 -3.41
N VAL A 147 -7.63 -26.39 -2.26
CA VAL A 147 -9.06 -26.68 -2.07
C VAL A 147 -9.82 -25.44 -1.62
N ASP A 148 -9.25 -24.73 -0.64
CA ASP A 148 -9.71 -23.44 -0.12
C ASP A 148 -8.56 -22.65 0.55
N SER A 149 -8.66 -21.33 0.62
CA SER A 149 -7.67 -20.39 1.22
C SER A 149 -8.33 -19.38 2.17
N ILE A 150 -7.51 -18.79 3.05
CA ILE A 150 -7.74 -17.50 3.71
C ILE A 150 -6.39 -16.81 3.89
N GLY A 151 -6.27 -15.59 3.36
CA GLY A 151 -4.97 -14.92 3.23
C GLY A 151 -4.18 -15.46 2.03
N LYS A 152 -3.24 -14.64 1.55
CA LYS A 152 -2.46 -14.89 0.32
C LYS A 152 -1.07 -15.44 0.65
N VAL A 153 -0.63 -16.47 -0.07
CA VAL A 153 0.64 -17.16 0.22
C VAL A 153 1.81 -16.35 -0.35
N GLY A 154 2.84 -16.14 0.48
CA GLY A 154 3.99 -15.28 0.17
C GLY A 154 3.85 -13.82 0.62
N GLU A 155 2.64 -13.35 0.93
CA GLU A 155 2.38 -11.95 1.33
C GLU A 155 2.26 -11.83 2.85
N ASP A 156 2.95 -10.85 3.44
CA ASP A 156 2.73 -10.43 4.84
C ASP A 156 2.01 -9.07 4.81
N PRO A 157 0.72 -8.98 5.20
CA PRO A 157 -0.04 -7.73 5.17
C PRO A 157 0.28 -6.82 6.38
N GLY A 158 1.43 -7.01 7.04
CA GLY A 158 1.99 -6.22 8.15
C GLY A 158 1.23 -6.30 9.48
N SER A 159 -0.02 -6.78 9.45
CA SER A 159 -0.89 -7.00 10.61
C SER A 159 -2.16 -7.77 10.24
N ALA A 160 -2.75 -7.49 9.08
CA ALA A 160 -3.86 -8.26 8.50
C ALA A 160 -4.33 -7.69 7.15
N TRP A 161 -4.96 -8.55 6.35
CA TRP A 161 -5.88 -8.13 5.29
C TRP A 161 -7.13 -7.45 5.92
N ASN A 162 -7.44 -6.24 5.46
CA ASN A 162 -8.37 -5.28 6.09
C ASN A 162 -9.13 -4.45 5.03
N GLN A 163 -10.36 -4.84 4.68
CA GLN A 163 -11.19 -4.18 3.67
C GLN A 163 -12.67 -4.20 4.06
N ASN A 164 -13.43 -3.17 3.66
CA ASN A 164 -14.88 -3.02 3.92
C ASN A 164 -15.33 -3.37 5.36
N GLN A 165 -14.56 -2.92 6.35
CA GLN A 165 -14.71 -3.22 7.80
C GLN A 165 -14.46 -4.68 8.24
N VAL A 166 -14.19 -5.59 7.31
CA VAL A 166 -13.74 -6.97 7.56
C VAL A 166 -12.23 -6.97 7.81
N SER A 167 -11.78 -7.81 8.74
CA SER A 167 -10.36 -7.95 9.10
C SER A 167 -10.04 -9.41 9.38
N THR A 168 -8.83 -9.83 9.04
CA THR A 168 -8.26 -11.13 9.45
C THR A 168 -7.61 -11.09 10.83
N GLN A 169 -7.28 -9.91 11.36
CA GLN A 169 -6.76 -9.75 12.72
C GLN A 169 -7.90 -9.45 13.72
N ASN A 170 -7.78 -10.00 14.92
CA ASN A 170 -8.66 -9.81 16.06
C ASN A 170 -10.13 -10.10 15.70
N ALA A 171 -10.34 -11.21 15.00
CA ALA A 171 -11.55 -11.47 14.22
C ALA A 171 -12.20 -12.84 14.48
N THR A 172 -13.50 -12.91 14.20
CA THR A 172 -14.22 -14.16 13.96
C THR A 172 -14.91 -14.01 12.61
N LEU A 173 -14.47 -14.76 11.61
CA LEU A 173 -14.95 -14.68 10.22
C LEU A 173 -15.77 -15.92 9.90
N VAL A 174 -16.97 -15.75 9.37
CA VAL A 174 -17.81 -16.86 8.84
C VAL A 174 -17.99 -16.70 7.35
N ARG A 175 -17.72 -17.75 6.58
CA ARG A 175 -17.81 -17.74 5.12
C ARG A 175 -19.26 -17.49 4.68
N GLU A 176 -19.48 -16.59 3.72
CA GLU A 176 -20.82 -16.36 3.18
C GLU A 176 -21.44 -17.62 2.57
N GLN A 177 -22.78 -17.75 2.63
CA GLN A 177 -23.50 -18.84 1.94
C GLN A 177 -23.64 -18.62 0.41
N SER A 178 -23.18 -17.48 -0.09
CA SER A 178 -22.99 -17.20 -1.52
C SER A 178 -21.77 -17.94 -2.09
N VAL A 179 -20.72 -18.12 -1.28
CA VAL A 179 -19.45 -18.77 -1.65
C VAL A 179 -19.63 -20.29 -1.70
N THR A 180 -19.93 -20.81 -2.89
CA THR A 180 -20.21 -22.24 -3.13
C THR A 180 -18.99 -23.09 -3.46
N SER A 181 -17.82 -22.46 -3.59
CA SER A 181 -16.53 -23.12 -3.77
C SER A 181 -15.46 -22.33 -3.06
N GLY A 182 -14.48 -23.00 -2.45
CA GLY A 182 -13.34 -22.34 -1.84
C GLY A 182 -12.44 -21.65 -2.86
N ASP A 183 -11.65 -20.71 -2.38
CA ASP A 183 -10.57 -20.08 -3.13
C ASP A 183 -9.48 -21.11 -3.53
N LYS A 184 -8.85 -20.91 -4.69
CA LYS A 184 -7.85 -21.83 -5.25
C LYS A 184 -6.71 -21.16 -5.99
N ASP A 185 -6.76 -19.84 -6.17
CA ASP A 185 -5.52 -19.13 -6.34
C ASP A 185 -4.87 -18.97 -4.96
N LEU A 186 -3.57 -18.72 -4.94
CA LEU A 186 -2.83 -18.43 -3.71
C LEU A 186 -2.07 -17.11 -3.81
N TYR A 187 -2.20 -16.43 -4.96
CA TYR A 187 -1.32 -15.39 -5.45
C TYR A 187 -2.07 -14.15 -5.98
N ASP A 188 -3.41 -14.17 -6.01
CA ASP A 188 -4.24 -13.02 -6.35
C ASP A 188 -4.41 -12.06 -5.15
N SER A 189 -5.19 -10.99 -5.32
CA SER A 189 -5.37 -9.96 -4.30
C SER A 189 -6.44 -10.37 -3.28
N TYR A 190 -6.01 -10.83 -2.10
CA TYR A 190 -6.92 -11.30 -1.06
C TYR A 190 -7.61 -10.14 -0.30
N ASP A 191 -8.89 -9.90 -0.64
CA ASP A 191 -9.82 -9.08 0.14
C ASP A 191 -10.79 -10.00 0.92
N PRO A 192 -10.76 -10.02 2.26
CA PRO A 192 -11.62 -10.90 3.05
C PRO A 192 -13.10 -10.53 2.98
N SER A 193 -13.47 -9.29 2.64
CA SER A 193 -14.85 -8.84 2.59
C SER A 193 -15.66 -9.40 1.41
N ASN A 194 -14.98 -9.87 0.37
CA ASN A 194 -15.61 -10.56 -0.77
C ASN A 194 -16.25 -11.90 -0.38
N GLU A 195 -15.77 -12.56 0.68
CA GLU A 195 -16.15 -13.94 1.01
C GLU A 195 -16.53 -14.17 2.49
N TRP A 196 -16.20 -13.23 3.39
CA TRP A 196 -16.33 -13.43 4.84
C TRP A 196 -17.18 -12.39 5.56
N ILE A 197 -18.12 -12.89 6.36
CA ILE A 197 -18.86 -12.09 7.34
C ILE A 197 -18.00 -11.90 8.59
N ALA A 198 -17.55 -10.67 8.83
CA ALA A 198 -16.91 -10.30 10.09
C ALA A 198 -17.91 -10.29 11.26
N LEU A 199 -17.61 -11.07 12.29
CA LEU A 199 -18.27 -11.07 13.60
C LEU A 199 -17.33 -10.46 14.65
N PRO A 200 -17.86 -9.97 15.79
CA PRO A 200 -17.02 -9.56 16.92
C PRO A 200 -16.09 -10.70 17.36
N GLN A 201 -14.87 -10.39 17.79
CA GLN A 201 -13.91 -11.40 18.24
C GLN A 201 -14.51 -12.29 19.34
N ASN A 202 -14.14 -13.57 19.32
CA ASN A 202 -14.62 -14.61 20.23
C ASN A 202 -16.13 -14.95 20.08
N THR A 203 -16.71 -14.80 18.87
CA THR A 203 -18.13 -15.16 18.62
C THR A 203 -18.32 -16.64 18.28
N PHE A 204 -18.10 -17.53 19.25
CA PHE A 204 -18.16 -19.01 19.07
C PHE A 204 -19.58 -19.58 18.82
N SER A 205 -20.58 -18.75 18.51
CA SER A 205 -21.97 -19.20 18.33
C SER A 205 -22.24 -19.89 16.99
N ASN A 206 -21.25 -19.92 16.10
CA ASN A 206 -21.35 -20.54 14.77
C ASN A 206 -20.57 -21.83 14.64
N LEU A 207 -19.38 -21.89 15.24
CA LEU A 207 -18.52 -23.05 15.31
C LEU A 207 -19.26 -24.37 15.62
N GLY A 208 -19.02 -25.39 14.80
CA GLY A 208 -19.68 -26.69 14.84
C GLY A 208 -20.97 -26.79 14.02
N LYS A 209 -21.28 -25.80 13.15
CA LYS A 209 -22.42 -25.82 12.22
C LYS A 209 -22.42 -24.67 11.21
N TYR A 210 -22.17 -25.00 9.95
CA TYR A 210 -22.36 -24.08 8.82
C TYR A 210 -23.86 -23.83 8.53
N THR A 211 -24.30 -22.58 8.70
CA THR A 211 -25.69 -22.12 8.53
C THR A 211 -25.72 -20.64 8.16
N GLU A 212 -26.81 -20.16 7.52
CA GLU A 212 -27.06 -18.73 7.24
C GLU A 212 -26.78 -17.83 8.46
N VAL A 213 -25.66 -17.11 8.40
CA VAL A 213 -25.30 -16.02 9.32
C VAL A 213 -25.65 -14.70 8.65
N GLN A 214 -26.14 -13.74 9.43
CA GLN A 214 -26.34 -12.37 8.96
C GLN A 214 -25.20 -11.50 9.47
N ALA A 215 -24.66 -10.62 8.61
CA ALA A 215 -23.68 -9.63 9.01
C ALA A 215 -24.18 -8.81 10.22
N PRO A 216 -23.33 -8.53 11.21
CA PRO A 216 -23.75 -7.82 12.40
C PRO A 216 -23.97 -6.35 12.04
N GLU A 217 -25.24 -5.94 11.92
CA GLU A 217 -25.63 -4.55 11.68
C GLU A 217 -24.71 -3.57 12.45
N GLN A 218 -24.02 -2.69 11.71
CA GLN A 218 -23.26 -1.59 12.30
C GLN A 218 -24.21 -0.80 13.20
N LYS A 219 -23.80 -0.61 14.46
CA LYS A 219 -24.58 0.16 15.41
C LYS A 219 -23.98 1.53 15.55
N ASP A 220 -24.82 2.55 15.58
CA ASP A 220 -24.47 3.90 16.04
C ASP A 220 -23.87 3.89 17.47
N GLN A 221 -24.00 2.78 18.23
CA GLN A 221 -23.42 2.67 19.57
C GLN A 221 -23.03 1.25 20.02
N TYR A 222 -21.79 1.11 20.49
CA TYR A 222 -21.23 -0.11 21.10
C TYR A 222 -21.01 0.04 22.64
N THR A 223 -20.51 -1.01 23.26
CA THR A 223 -20.05 -1.03 24.66
C THR A 223 -18.70 -1.74 24.70
N ALA A 224 -17.74 -1.16 25.39
CA ALA A 224 -16.37 -1.67 25.51
C ALA A 224 -15.84 -1.50 26.94
N VAL A 225 -14.67 -2.09 27.20
CA VAL A 225 -13.88 -1.89 28.42
C VAL A 225 -12.57 -1.22 28.03
N VAL A 226 -12.15 -0.19 28.77
CA VAL A 226 -10.89 0.53 28.51
C VAL A 226 -9.69 -0.36 28.88
N ASP A 227 -8.73 -0.52 27.97
CA ASP A 227 -7.39 -1.02 28.30
C ASP A 227 -6.55 0.11 28.89
N ARG A 228 -6.30 1.16 28.10
CA ARG A 228 -5.49 2.33 28.50
C ARG A 228 -5.82 3.57 27.68
N VAL A 229 -5.49 4.73 28.24
CA VAL A 229 -5.37 5.99 27.49
C VAL A 229 -4.02 6.01 26.77
N VAL A 230 -3.98 6.47 25.52
CA VAL A 230 -2.76 6.63 24.73
C VAL A 230 -2.23 8.05 24.88
N ASP A 231 -3.05 9.05 24.55
CA ASP A 231 -2.72 10.47 24.53
C ASP A 231 -3.93 11.32 25.01
N GLY A 232 -4.13 12.54 24.48
CA GLY A 232 -5.24 13.42 24.87
C GLY A 232 -6.60 13.05 24.29
N ASP A 233 -6.64 12.34 23.17
CA ASP A 233 -7.85 12.06 22.38
C ASP A 233 -7.90 10.62 21.81
N THR A 234 -6.95 9.76 22.17
CA THR A 234 -6.90 8.36 21.73
C THR A 234 -6.83 7.40 22.92
N ILE A 235 -7.62 6.31 22.85
CA ILE A 235 -7.60 5.21 23.82
C ILE A 235 -7.48 3.85 23.14
N LYS A 236 -7.06 2.84 23.90
CA LYS A 236 -7.21 1.43 23.56
C LYS A 236 -8.34 0.80 24.38
N ILE A 237 -9.13 -0.06 23.74
CA ILE A 237 -10.13 -0.93 24.36
C ILE A 237 -9.64 -2.38 24.42
N GLN A 238 -10.19 -3.18 25.35
CA GLN A 238 -9.76 -4.56 25.61
C GLN A 238 -10.20 -5.53 24.51
N ASP A 239 -11.48 -5.50 24.17
CA ASP A 239 -12.06 -6.26 23.06
C ASP A 239 -12.19 -5.37 21.81
N PRO A 240 -11.91 -5.86 20.59
CA PRO A 240 -12.00 -5.09 19.36
C PRO A 240 -13.45 -4.80 18.96
N ILE A 241 -13.65 -3.69 18.25
CA ILE A 241 -14.91 -3.34 17.58
C ILE A 241 -14.58 -3.05 16.12
N LEU A 242 -15.28 -3.70 15.19
CA LEU A 242 -15.02 -3.61 13.73
C LEU A 242 -13.54 -3.88 13.38
N GLY A 243 -12.94 -4.90 14.01
CA GLY A 243 -11.53 -5.30 13.80
C GLY A 243 -10.48 -4.40 14.47
N THR A 244 -10.86 -3.32 15.16
CA THR A 244 -9.87 -2.40 15.77
C THR A 244 -10.03 -2.26 17.29
N THR A 245 -8.90 -2.16 17.99
CA THR A 245 -8.82 -1.83 19.42
C THR A 245 -8.51 -0.36 19.68
N THR A 246 -8.22 0.44 18.63
CA THR A 246 -7.94 1.87 18.74
C THR A 246 -9.22 2.68 18.62
N VAL A 247 -9.44 3.63 19.54
CA VAL A 247 -10.56 4.57 19.46
C VAL A 247 -10.01 6.00 19.50
N ARG A 248 -10.23 6.77 18.44
CA ARG A 248 -9.95 8.22 18.36
C ARG A 248 -11.23 8.97 18.74
N TYR A 249 -11.08 10.02 19.55
CA TYR A 249 -12.18 10.80 20.10
C TYR A 249 -12.78 11.69 19.02
N LEU A 250 -14.07 11.49 18.76
CA LEU A 250 -14.80 12.21 17.72
C LEU A 250 -14.97 13.69 18.09
N ASN A 251 -14.98 14.56 17.07
CA ASN A 251 -15.31 15.99 17.16
C ASN A 251 -14.40 16.87 18.05
N ILE A 252 -13.28 16.33 18.55
CA ILE A 252 -12.28 17.07 19.33
C ILE A 252 -10.87 16.89 18.75
N ASP A 253 -9.99 17.82 19.11
CA ASP A 253 -8.58 17.80 18.71
C ASP A 253 -7.72 18.26 19.90
N THR A 254 -6.71 17.47 20.29
CA THR A 254 -5.83 17.79 21.44
C THR A 254 -4.42 18.17 21.00
N PRO A 255 -3.69 18.99 21.78
CA PRO A 255 -2.34 19.41 21.42
C PRO A 255 -1.38 18.21 21.34
N GLU A 256 -0.52 18.21 20.32
CA GLU A 256 0.26 17.03 19.93
C GLU A 256 1.40 16.72 20.90
N THR A 257 1.85 15.46 20.92
CA THR A 257 2.87 14.99 21.88
C THR A 257 4.01 14.15 21.30
N TYR A 258 3.96 13.76 20.02
CA TYR A 258 4.98 12.90 19.40
C TYR A 258 6.23 13.66 18.94
N HIS A 259 6.04 14.89 18.44
CA HIS A 259 7.03 15.74 17.75
C HIS A 259 8.22 16.21 18.61
N LEU A 260 8.22 15.89 19.91
CA LEU A 260 9.26 16.31 20.84
C LEU A 260 9.26 15.45 22.11
N ASP A 261 10.40 14.88 22.51
CA ASP A 261 10.52 14.07 23.73
C ASP A 261 9.99 14.78 25.01
N SER A 262 10.38 16.04 25.21
CA SER A 262 10.04 16.82 26.42
C SER A 262 10.14 18.33 26.18
N TYR A 263 9.33 19.11 26.92
CA TYR A 263 9.27 20.57 26.78
C TYR A 263 10.18 21.32 27.78
N ASP A 264 10.71 22.49 27.38
CA ASP A 264 11.32 23.43 28.33
C ASP A 264 10.23 24.33 28.97
N PRO A 265 10.02 24.30 30.31
CA PRO A 265 8.99 25.11 30.98
C PRO A 265 9.16 26.64 30.83
N SER A 266 10.31 27.12 30.38
CA SER A 266 10.56 28.54 30.08
C SER A 266 10.18 28.94 28.65
N LEU A 267 9.97 27.97 27.75
CA LEU A 267 9.65 28.19 26.34
C LEU A 267 8.19 27.91 25.97
N VAL A 268 7.39 27.29 26.85
CA VAL A 268 5.94 27.00 26.67
C VAL A 268 5.10 28.20 26.19
N THR A 269 5.47 29.42 26.56
CA THR A 269 4.78 30.67 26.16
C THR A 269 5.57 31.52 25.16
N GLN A 270 6.58 30.94 24.50
CA GLN A 270 7.50 31.62 23.57
C GLN A 270 7.82 30.82 22.29
N ASN A 271 7.72 29.49 22.33
CA ASN A 271 7.91 28.58 21.20
C ASN A 271 6.70 27.64 21.09
N LYS A 272 6.28 27.41 19.84
CA LYS A 272 5.07 26.68 19.46
C LYS A 272 5.14 25.18 19.84
N ASP A 273 6.24 24.52 19.54
CA ASP A 273 6.46 23.08 19.74
C ASP A 273 6.46 22.69 21.23
N HIS A 274 7.13 23.49 22.06
CA HIS A 274 7.10 23.38 23.52
C HIS A 274 5.74 23.73 24.13
N SER A 275 4.93 24.57 23.48
CA SER A 275 3.55 24.88 23.89
C SER A 275 2.63 23.69 23.64
N GLN A 276 2.70 23.11 22.43
CA GLN A 276 1.99 21.89 22.03
C GLN A 276 2.28 20.75 23.01
N LYS A 277 3.54 20.33 23.15
CA LYS A 277 3.94 19.22 24.03
C LYS A 277 3.50 19.43 25.49
N TYR A 278 3.63 20.65 26.02
CA TYR A 278 3.17 20.97 27.37
C TYR A 278 1.67 20.77 27.56
N HIS A 279 0.84 21.26 26.62
CA HIS A 279 -0.60 21.12 26.73
C HIS A 279 -1.09 19.72 26.38
N GLY A 280 -0.40 19.01 25.48
CA GLY A 280 -0.71 17.62 25.09
C GLY A 280 -0.46 16.61 26.22
N GLU A 281 0.68 16.73 26.92
CA GLU A 281 0.93 15.97 28.15
C GLU A 281 -0.15 16.24 29.21
N ARG A 282 -0.65 17.48 29.28
CA ARG A 282 -1.71 17.87 30.21
C ARG A 282 -3.09 17.37 29.80
N ALA A 283 -3.39 17.30 28.50
CA ALA A 283 -4.61 16.68 27.97
C ALA A 283 -4.60 15.17 28.24
N THR A 284 -3.50 14.50 27.88
CA THR A 284 -3.25 13.08 28.18
C THR A 284 -3.44 12.78 29.67
N GLN A 285 -2.80 13.57 30.54
CA GLN A 285 -2.95 13.42 31.99
C GLN A 285 -4.39 13.70 32.44
N TYR A 286 -5.12 14.64 31.86
CA TYR A 286 -6.51 14.89 32.25
C TYR A 286 -7.43 13.74 31.83
N LEU A 287 -7.26 13.17 30.63
CA LEU A 287 -8.01 12.00 30.18
C LEU A 287 -7.74 10.76 31.05
N GLN A 288 -6.49 10.55 31.47
CA GLN A 288 -6.08 9.56 32.48
C GLN A 288 -6.66 9.81 33.90
N ASN A 289 -7.33 10.95 34.14
CA ASN A 289 -8.12 11.20 35.36
C ASN A 289 -9.64 11.09 35.14
N LEU A 290 -10.09 10.81 33.92
CA LEU A 290 -11.50 10.56 33.56
C LEU A 290 -11.80 9.06 33.35
N LEU A 291 -10.81 8.31 32.83
CA LEU A 291 -10.88 6.88 32.56
C LEU A 291 -9.71 6.14 33.21
N ASP A 292 -10.02 5.14 34.03
CA ASP A 292 -9.08 4.13 34.53
C ASP A 292 -9.12 2.87 33.64
N SER A 293 -8.04 2.07 33.66
CA SER A 293 -8.02 0.75 33.03
C SER A 293 -9.07 -0.17 33.67
N GLY A 294 -9.94 -0.76 32.85
CA GLY A 294 -11.09 -1.55 33.30
C GLY A 294 -12.40 -0.79 33.45
N ASP A 295 -12.47 0.52 33.15
CA ASP A 295 -13.73 1.25 33.09
C ASP A 295 -14.63 0.77 31.93
N GLU A 296 -15.92 0.57 32.21
CA GLU A 296 -16.92 0.26 31.18
C GLU A 296 -17.37 1.55 30.47
N VAL A 297 -17.19 1.60 29.14
CA VAL A 297 -17.58 2.73 28.29
C VAL A 297 -18.63 2.35 27.25
N ARG A 298 -19.40 3.34 26.84
CA ARG A 298 -20.34 3.36 25.72
C ARG A 298 -19.67 4.17 24.62
N LEU A 299 -19.39 3.53 23.49
CA LEU A 299 -18.82 4.20 22.32
C LEU A 299 -19.98 4.57 21.40
N GLN A 300 -20.16 5.85 21.10
CA GLN A 300 -21.14 6.35 20.12
C GLN A 300 -20.37 6.72 18.86
N LEU A 301 -20.62 6.06 17.73
CA LEU A 301 -19.88 6.32 16.50
C LEU A 301 -20.33 7.63 15.83
N GLY A 302 -19.49 8.16 14.94
CA GLY A 302 -19.87 9.22 13.99
C GLY A 302 -20.69 8.69 12.82
N GLU A 303 -20.83 9.50 11.77
CA GLU A 303 -21.32 9.02 10.46
C GLU A 303 -20.35 7.98 9.89
N GLU A 304 -19.06 8.32 9.86
CA GLU A 304 -17.96 7.39 9.60
C GLU A 304 -17.62 6.58 10.87
N ALA A 305 -17.44 5.26 10.71
CA ALA A 305 -17.10 4.36 11.80
C ALA A 305 -15.60 4.36 12.14
N LYS A 306 -14.75 4.64 11.16
CA LYS A 306 -13.28 4.67 11.27
C LYS A 306 -12.71 5.84 10.48
N ASP A 307 -11.49 6.24 10.82
CA ASP A 307 -10.64 7.07 9.95
C ASP A 307 -9.74 6.22 9.04
N ASP A 308 -9.02 6.89 8.12
CA ASP A 308 -8.06 6.33 7.17
C ASP A 308 -6.97 5.46 7.84
N TYR A 309 -6.69 5.70 9.13
CA TYR A 309 -5.73 4.96 9.95
C TYR A 309 -6.35 3.72 10.62
N GLY A 310 -7.58 3.35 10.26
CA GLY A 310 -8.31 2.20 10.79
C GLY A 310 -8.73 2.35 12.26
N ARG A 311 -8.70 3.56 12.83
CA ARG A 311 -9.06 3.83 14.23
C ARG A 311 -10.56 4.09 14.33
N LEU A 312 -11.24 3.49 15.31
CA LEU A 312 -12.67 3.69 15.53
C LEU A 312 -12.95 5.15 15.94
N LEU A 313 -13.83 5.84 15.21
CA LEU A 313 -14.22 7.22 15.51
C LEU A 313 -15.43 7.22 16.46
N ALA A 314 -15.27 7.70 17.71
CA ALA A 314 -16.36 7.65 18.68
C ALA A 314 -16.34 8.73 19.77
N GLU A 315 -17.54 9.16 20.20
CA GLU A 315 -17.69 9.73 21.54
C GLU A 315 -17.61 8.61 22.59
N VAL A 316 -16.71 8.78 23.55
CA VAL A 316 -16.48 7.85 24.66
C VAL A 316 -17.22 8.33 25.91
N ILE A 317 -18.17 7.51 26.39
CA ILE A 317 -19.14 7.90 27.41
C ILE A 317 -19.18 6.84 28.51
N ARG A 318 -18.85 7.21 29.75
CA ARG A 318 -18.72 6.25 30.87
C ARG A 318 -20.08 5.66 31.25
N LYS A 319 -20.15 4.34 31.48
CA LYS A 319 -21.41 3.64 31.80
C LYS A 319 -21.83 3.71 33.27
N ASP A 320 -20.96 4.17 34.17
CA ASP A 320 -21.24 4.30 35.61
C ASP A 320 -22.09 5.54 35.95
N ASP A 321 -21.80 6.68 35.30
CA ASP A 321 -22.48 7.96 35.54
C ASP A 321 -23.02 8.65 34.28
N GLY A 322 -22.66 8.20 33.08
CA GLY A 322 -23.06 8.81 31.81
C GLY A 322 -22.19 10.00 31.39
N LEU A 323 -21.01 10.20 32.00
CA LEU A 323 -20.08 11.26 31.62
C LEU A 323 -19.54 11.02 30.21
N ASN A 324 -19.85 11.93 29.29
CA ASN A 324 -19.15 12.02 28.00
C ASN A 324 -17.75 12.62 28.23
N THR A 325 -16.70 11.84 27.98
CA THR A 325 -15.32 12.29 28.23
C THR A 325 -14.81 13.20 27.13
N ASN A 326 -15.29 13.07 25.89
CA ASN A 326 -14.91 13.91 24.75
C ASN A 326 -15.34 15.37 25.02
N LEU A 327 -16.64 15.55 25.30
CA LEU A 327 -17.20 16.83 25.75
C LEU A 327 -16.52 17.33 27.04
N LYS A 328 -16.07 16.42 27.92
CA LYS A 328 -15.41 16.81 29.17
C LYS A 328 -14.00 17.37 28.97
N MET A 329 -13.26 16.92 27.95
CA MET A 329 -11.98 17.54 27.56
C MET A 329 -12.21 19.00 27.15
N VAL A 330 -13.22 19.25 26.32
CA VAL A 330 -13.58 20.60 25.84
C VAL A 330 -14.11 21.50 26.97
N GLU A 331 -15.03 21.01 27.82
CA GLU A 331 -15.56 21.76 28.98
C GLU A 331 -14.46 22.31 29.92
N GLN A 332 -13.29 21.67 29.94
CA GLN A 332 -12.17 21.98 30.83
C GLN A 332 -10.95 22.56 30.08
N GLY A 333 -11.08 22.79 28.77
CA GLY A 333 -10.04 23.39 27.94
C GLY A 333 -8.80 22.52 27.73
N TYR A 334 -8.94 21.19 27.70
CA TYR A 334 -7.85 20.29 27.32
C TYR A 334 -7.88 19.88 25.85
N ALA A 335 -9.00 20.12 25.15
CA ALA A 335 -9.15 19.94 23.72
C ALA A 335 -9.83 21.17 23.11
N VAL A 336 -9.63 21.38 21.80
CA VAL A 336 -10.46 22.27 20.98
C VAL A 336 -11.54 21.45 20.26
N THR A 337 -12.60 22.11 19.81
CA THR A 337 -13.63 21.50 18.96
C THR A 337 -13.18 21.45 17.51
N TYR A 338 -13.34 20.28 16.87
CA TYR A 338 -12.94 20.04 15.49
C TYR A 338 -14.02 19.17 14.80
N PHE A 339 -15.09 19.84 14.37
CA PHE A 339 -16.19 19.24 13.61
C PHE A 339 -15.95 19.50 12.12
N ILE A 340 -15.87 18.44 11.32
CA ILE A 340 -15.93 18.50 9.86
C ILE A 340 -17.34 18.07 9.45
N TYR A 341 -17.90 18.68 8.41
CA TYR A 341 -19.20 18.26 7.84
C TYR A 341 -19.00 17.13 6.81
N PRO A 342 -19.89 16.12 6.74
CA PRO A 342 -21.06 15.89 7.60
C PRO A 342 -20.68 15.36 9.00
N PHE A 343 -21.52 15.66 10.00
CA PHE A 343 -21.34 15.18 11.39
C PHE A 343 -22.66 14.78 12.05
N GLU A 344 -22.59 13.93 13.08
CA GLU A 344 -23.67 13.05 13.52
C GLU A 344 -24.86 13.77 14.19
N SER A 345 -24.65 14.97 14.73
CA SER A 345 -25.77 15.79 15.19
C SER A 345 -25.47 17.28 15.34
N ASN A 346 -26.31 18.10 14.71
CA ASN A 346 -26.47 19.52 15.03
C ASN A 346 -26.72 19.79 16.53
N MET A 347 -27.29 18.84 17.30
CA MET A 347 -27.47 19.03 18.74
C MET A 347 -26.18 18.72 19.55
N THR A 348 -25.37 17.75 19.12
CA THR A 348 -24.04 17.50 19.69
C THR A 348 -23.15 18.71 19.41
N PHE A 349 -23.01 19.12 18.15
CA PHE A 349 -22.26 20.30 17.72
C PHE A 349 -22.55 21.53 18.56
N LEU A 350 -23.82 21.95 18.67
CA LEU A 350 -24.20 23.12 19.48
C LEU A 350 -23.87 22.97 20.99
N THR A 351 -23.83 21.74 21.51
CA THR A 351 -23.44 21.46 22.90
C THR A 351 -21.94 21.64 23.09
N TYR A 352 -21.13 21.10 22.18
CA TYR A 352 -19.68 21.26 22.18
C TYR A 352 -19.25 22.72 21.96
N GLN A 353 -19.87 23.41 21.01
CA GLN A 353 -19.58 24.82 20.76
C GLN A 353 -19.93 25.70 21.95
N GLN A 354 -21.01 25.42 22.68
CA GLN A 354 -21.30 26.08 23.96
C GLN A 354 -20.25 25.73 25.04
N ALA A 355 -19.72 24.51 25.08
CA ALA A 355 -18.64 24.12 26.00
C ALA A 355 -17.34 24.87 25.69
N THR A 356 -16.91 24.96 24.43
CA THR A 356 -15.75 25.76 23.99
C THR A 356 -15.92 27.23 24.36
N LYS A 357 -17.09 27.82 24.08
CA LYS A 357 -17.47 29.19 24.43
C LYS A 357 -17.35 29.46 25.93
N GLU A 358 -17.67 28.46 26.76
CA GLU A 358 -17.58 28.54 28.20
C GLU A 358 -16.17 28.25 28.77
N ALA A 359 -15.35 27.43 28.12
CA ALA A 359 -13.96 27.20 28.51
C ALA A 359 -13.10 28.45 28.24
N VAL A 360 -13.28 29.07 27.06
CA VAL A 360 -12.66 30.36 26.70
C VAL A 360 -13.06 31.47 27.68
N GLN A 361 -14.34 31.55 28.08
CA GLN A 361 -14.82 32.58 29.03
C GLN A 361 -14.39 32.38 30.50
N LYS A 362 -13.68 31.28 30.81
CA LYS A 362 -13.23 30.94 32.17
C LYS A 362 -11.71 30.84 32.28
N ASP A 363 -10.98 31.15 31.21
CA ASP A 363 -9.52 31.06 31.09
C ASP A 363 -9.01 29.63 31.42
N TYR A 364 -9.67 28.61 30.86
CA TYR A 364 -9.41 27.19 31.19
C TYR A 364 -8.42 26.51 30.22
N GLY A 365 -7.38 25.88 30.79
CA GLY A 365 -6.51 24.94 30.07
C GLY A 365 -5.70 25.62 28.96
N ILE A 366 -5.91 25.20 27.71
CA ILE A 366 -5.32 25.83 26.52
C ILE A 366 -5.71 27.31 26.35
N TRP A 367 -6.82 27.73 26.98
CA TRP A 367 -7.32 29.10 27.02
C TRP A 367 -6.84 29.93 28.23
N ASP A 368 -5.92 29.42 29.06
CA ASP A 368 -5.38 30.15 30.23
C ASP A 368 -4.48 31.31 29.76
N ASP A 369 -4.95 32.56 29.94
CA ASP A 369 -4.29 33.83 29.60
C ASP A 369 -2.84 33.96 30.16
N SER A 370 -2.46 33.16 31.16
CA SER A 370 -1.10 33.11 31.73
C SER A 370 -0.18 32.07 31.10
N THR A 371 -0.74 31.02 30.49
CA THR A 371 -0.02 29.90 29.85
C THR A 371 -0.80 29.40 28.62
N PRO A 372 -1.11 30.26 27.63
CA PRO A 372 -1.99 29.88 26.52
C PRO A 372 -1.32 28.85 25.61
N LEU A 373 -2.11 28.10 24.88
CA LEU A 373 -1.65 27.35 23.71
C LEU A 373 -1.36 28.35 22.57
N LEU A 374 -0.19 28.24 21.93
CA LEU A 374 0.29 29.23 20.95
C LEU A 374 -0.18 28.99 19.50
N GLU A 375 -0.77 27.83 19.21
CA GLU A 375 -1.39 27.44 17.94
C GLU A 375 -2.31 26.23 18.22
N LEU A 376 -3.44 26.10 17.55
CA LEU A 376 -4.32 24.92 17.67
C LEU A 376 -3.67 23.68 17.01
N PRO A 377 -4.10 22.44 17.31
CA PRO A 377 -3.38 21.25 16.85
C PRO A 377 -3.46 21.07 15.32
N PHE A 378 -4.57 21.43 14.69
CA PHE A 378 -4.63 21.53 13.22
C PHE A 378 -3.69 22.60 12.64
N GLU A 379 -3.45 23.73 13.31
CA GLU A 379 -2.44 24.73 12.87
C GLU A 379 -1.02 24.16 12.99
N PHE A 380 -0.75 23.38 14.05
CA PHE A 380 0.52 22.69 14.23
C PHE A 380 0.77 21.70 13.08
N ARG A 381 -0.20 20.84 12.76
CA ARG A 381 -0.07 19.86 11.66
C ARG A 381 0.11 20.55 10.29
N VAL A 382 -0.60 21.65 10.03
CA VAL A 382 -0.39 22.48 8.82
C VAL A 382 1.02 23.07 8.76
N ARG A 383 1.57 23.53 9.89
CA ARG A 383 2.94 24.05 9.99
C ARG A 383 4.03 22.97 9.89
N GLU A 384 3.75 21.77 10.38
CA GLU A 384 4.67 20.61 10.33
C GLU A 384 4.78 20.04 8.91
N GLN A 385 3.69 20.08 8.14
CA GLN A 385 3.59 19.51 6.80
C GLN A 385 3.80 20.54 5.66
N ASP A 386 3.80 21.84 5.96
CA ASP A 386 3.81 22.99 5.03
C ASP A 386 2.72 23.00 3.93
N LYS A 387 1.69 22.14 4.04
CA LYS A 387 0.60 21.96 3.05
C LYS A 387 -0.47 23.07 3.02
N GLY A 388 -0.30 24.16 3.77
CA GLY A 388 -1.29 25.24 3.87
C GLY A 388 -2.61 24.84 4.54
N PHE A 389 -3.61 25.72 4.53
CA PHE A 389 -4.95 25.39 5.03
C PHE A 389 -5.83 24.93 3.87
N THR A 390 -6.46 23.75 3.99
CA THR A 390 -7.25 23.16 2.89
C THR A 390 -8.76 23.22 3.09
N LYS A 391 -9.23 23.29 4.34
CA LYS A 391 -10.65 23.22 4.69
C LYS A 391 -11.31 24.59 4.82
N PHE A 392 -12.42 24.82 4.12
CA PHE A 392 -13.26 26.01 4.29
C PHE A 392 -13.88 26.03 5.70
N VAL A 393 -14.18 27.22 6.23
CA VAL A 393 -14.63 27.37 7.63
C VAL A 393 -15.95 28.14 7.71
N GLY A 394 -17.00 27.44 8.16
CA GLY A 394 -18.33 28.01 8.39
C GLY A 394 -18.52 28.60 9.78
N ASN A 395 -19.27 29.71 9.85
CA ASN A 395 -19.77 30.36 11.05
C ASN A 395 -21.25 29.98 11.26
N TYR A 396 -21.51 28.96 12.09
CA TYR A 396 -22.88 28.42 12.25
C TYR A 396 -23.93 29.44 12.74
N GLU A 397 -23.52 30.55 13.38
CA GLU A 397 -24.47 31.56 13.88
C GLU A 397 -24.98 32.50 12.77
N THR A 398 -24.33 32.53 11.60
CA THR A 398 -24.74 33.37 10.46
C THR A 398 -24.95 32.59 9.16
N GLU A 399 -24.57 31.31 9.12
CA GLU A 399 -24.67 30.47 7.90
C GLU A 399 -23.79 31.04 6.77
N GLU A 400 -22.65 31.65 7.15
CA GLU A 400 -21.63 32.23 6.27
C GLU A 400 -20.31 31.43 6.36
N TYR A 401 -19.56 31.26 5.28
CA TYR A 401 -18.22 30.62 5.27
C TYR A 401 -17.09 31.53 4.74
N VAL A 402 -15.87 31.24 5.17
CA VAL A 402 -14.64 31.90 4.73
C VAL A 402 -13.66 30.91 4.08
N GLN A 403 -12.76 31.44 3.26
CA GLN A 403 -11.63 30.70 2.69
C GLN A 403 -10.73 30.10 3.80
N PRO A 404 -10.05 28.96 3.55
CA PRO A 404 -9.29 28.24 4.57
C PRO A 404 -8.30 29.11 5.35
N GLU A 405 -7.59 30.01 4.67
CA GLU A 405 -6.58 30.92 5.23
C GLU A 405 -7.13 31.87 6.30
N ASN A 406 -8.43 32.20 6.22
CA ASN A 406 -9.11 33.16 7.09
C ASN A 406 -9.88 32.46 8.23
N TRP A 407 -9.52 31.22 8.57
CA TRP A 407 -10.16 30.42 9.62
C TRP A 407 -10.23 31.14 10.98
N ASP A 408 -9.36 32.12 11.25
CA ASP A 408 -9.29 32.86 12.51
C ASP A 408 -10.33 33.98 12.64
N ASP A 409 -10.83 34.52 11.52
CA ASP A 409 -11.97 35.47 11.50
C ASP A 409 -13.25 34.82 12.06
N VAL A 410 -13.46 33.51 11.84
CA VAL A 410 -14.52 32.75 12.50
C VAL A 410 -14.08 32.40 13.94
N PRO A 411 -14.81 32.84 14.98
CA PRO A 411 -14.45 32.51 16.36
C PRO A 411 -14.52 31.01 16.61
N VAL A 412 -13.55 30.42 17.33
CA VAL A 412 -13.41 28.96 17.51
C VAL A 412 -14.69 28.24 17.94
N TYR A 413 -15.47 28.83 18.86
CA TYR A 413 -16.77 28.30 19.32
C TYR A 413 -17.92 28.47 18.30
N LYS A 414 -17.62 28.76 17.04
CA LYS A 414 -18.56 28.85 15.92
C LYS A 414 -18.17 28.02 14.69
N ARG A 415 -16.94 27.50 14.64
CA ARG A 415 -16.39 26.84 13.45
C ARG A 415 -17.06 25.49 13.18
N VAL A 416 -17.49 25.31 11.94
CA VAL A 416 -17.56 24.01 11.26
C VAL A 416 -16.52 24.04 10.16
N PHE A 417 -15.86 22.91 9.89
CA PHE A 417 -14.96 22.75 8.76
C PHE A 417 -15.64 21.99 7.62
N PHE A 418 -15.27 22.30 6.39
CA PHE A 418 -15.73 21.66 5.16
C PHE A 418 -14.52 21.18 4.35
N TRP A 419 -14.59 20.02 3.71
CA TRP A 419 -13.49 19.53 2.87
C TRP A 419 -13.37 20.38 1.58
N THR A 420 -14.51 20.68 0.96
CA THR A 420 -14.60 21.45 -0.29
C THR A 420 -15.42 22.74 -0.10
N GLU A 421 -15.48 23.56 -1.16
CA GLU A 421 -16.44 24.68 -1.22
C GLU A 421 -17.87 24.18 -1.51
N GLU A 422 -18.03 23.03 -2.19
CA GLU A 422 -19.34 22.41 -2.42
C GLU A 422 -19.98 21.96 -1.11
N ASP A 423 -19.25 21.29 -0.22
CA ASP A 423 -19.74 20.85 1.10
C ASP A 423 -20.37 22.00 1.91
N ALA A 424 -19.78 23.19 1.84
CA ALA A 424 -20.29 24.37 2.51
C ALA A 424 -21.64 24.82 1.92
N ILE A 425 -21.75 24.83 0.59
CA ILE A 425 -22.98 25.20 -0.14
C ILE A 425 -24.07 24.14 0.06
N LYS A 426 -23.71 22.85 -0.01
CA LYS A 426 -24.55 21.66 0.27
C LYS A 426 -25.09 21.66 1.72
N ALA A 427 -24.26 22.12 2.67
CA ALA A 427 -24.67 22.36 4.05
C ALA A 427 -25.53 23.63 4.25
N GLY A 428 -25.72 24.44 3.20
CA GLY A 428 -26.57 25.64 3.19
C GLY A 428 -25.89 26.94 3.62
N TYR A 429 -24.56 27.06 3.49
CA TYR A 429 -23.81 28.26 3.86
C TYR A 429 -23.51 29.15 2.63
N GLU A 430 -23.51 30.47 2.80
CA GLU A 430 -23.13 31.48 1.79
C GLU A 430 -21.68 31.98 2.01
N PRO A 431 -20.92 32.43 0.98
CA PRO A 431 -19.56 32.97 1.17
C PRO A 431 -19.54 34.41 1.73
N ASP A 432 -18.75 34.69 2.78
CA ASP A 432 -18.45 36.07 3.27
C ASP A 432 -17.31 36.75 2.46
N PHE A 433 -17.21 36.43 1.16
CA PHE A 433 -16.21 37.00 0.26
C PHE A 433 -16.75 37.13 -1.17
N GLU A 434 -16.23 38.11 -1.93
CA GLU A 434 -16.63 38.32 -3.33
C GLU A 434 -16.03 37.20 -4.21
N ARG A 435 -16.86 36.28 -4.69
CA ARG A 435 -16.58 35.33 -5.78
C ARG A 435 -17.68 35.37 -6.84
N ASP A 436 -17.41 34.79 -8.01
CA ASP A 436 -18.43 34.52 -9.02
C ASP A 436 -19.32 33.32 -8.61
N PRO A 437 -20.55 33.21 -9.15
CA PRO A 437 -21.43 32.06 -8.88
C PRO A 437 -20.85 30.75 -9.41
N LEU A 438 -21.02 29.70 -8.64
CA LEU A 438 -20.57 28.33 -8.93
C LEU A 438 -21.77 27.44 -9.31
N ILE A 439 -21.53 26.34 -10.01
CA ILE A 439 -22.58 25.39 -10.36
C ILE A 439 -23.19 24.73 -9.11
N ALA A 440 -22.42 24.51 -8.05
CA ALA A 440 -22.94 24.10 -6.75
C ALA A 440 -24.02 25.06 -6.20
N ASP A 441 -23.87 26.39 -6.35
CA ASP A 441 -24.89 27.37 -5.94
C ASP A 441 -26.23 27.17 -6.68
N ALA A 442 -26.17 26.65 -7.91
CA ALA A 442 -27.34 26.37 -8.73
C ALA A 442 -27.96 24.99 -8.47
N ARG A 443 -27.15 23.98 -8.10
CA ARG A 443 -27.64 22.65 -7.72
C ARG A 443 -28.47 22.70 -6.43
N TYR A 444 -28.02 23.47 -5.44
CA TYR A 444 -28.65 23.56 -4.13
C TYR A 444 -29.70 24.69 -4.00
N ALA A 445 -30.14 25.28 -5.12
CA ALA A 445 -31.20 26.30 -5.18
C ALA A 445 -32.63 25.69 -5.24
N ASP A 446 -33.64 26.45 -4.79
CA ASP A 446 -35.06 26.02 -4.80
C ASP A 446 -35.62 25.84 -6.23
N GLU A 447 -36.46 24.83 -6.46
CA GLU A 447 -37.07 24.62 -7.79
C GLU A 447 -37.94 25.82 -8.20
N GLY A 448 -37.63 26.42 -9.35
CA GLY A 448 -38.27 27.62 -9.88
C GLY A 448 -37.51 28.93 -9.61
N ASP A 449 -36.38 28.90 -8.89
CA ASP A 449 -35.51 30.06 -8.78
C ASP A 449 -34.73 30.35 -10.08
N THR A 450 -34.33 31.61 -10.25
CA THR A 450 -33.60 32.07 -11.45
C THR A 450 -32.12 32.24 -11.14
N VAL A 451 -31.32 31.27 -11.55
CA VAL A 451 -29.87 31.24 -11.36
C VAL A 451 -29.12 31.79 -12.57
N THR A 452 -27.82 32.04 -12.42
CA THR A 452 -26.88 32.15 -13.55
C THR A 452 -25.74 31.19 -13.29
N VAL A 453 -25.50 30.28 -14.22
CA VAL A 453 -24.40 29.31 -14.18
C VAL A 453 -23.37 29.67 -15.25
N THR A 454 -22.11 29.40 -14.92
CA THR A 454 -20.97 29.45 -15.84
C THR A 454 -20.22 28.13 -15.73
N GLY A 455 -19.87 27.53 -16.86
CA GLY A 455 -19.13 26.26 -16.86
C GLY A 455 -18.74 25.81 -18.26
N THR A 456 -17.88 24.81 -18.32
CA THR A 456 -17.32 24.25 -19.55
C THR A 456 -18.18 23.09 -20.03
N VAL A 457 -18.56 23.10 -21.32
CA VAL A 457 -19.39 22.03 -21.91
C VAL A 457 -18.57 20.74 -22.00
N ILE A 458 -18.92 19.74 -21.20
CA ILE A 458 -18.31 18.40 -21.24
C ILE A 458 -19.01 17.46 -22.22
N ALA A 459 -20.32 17.64 -22.43
CA ALA A 459 -21.15 16.83 -23.34
C ALA A 459 -22.40 17.59 -23.79
N LYS A 460 -23.07 17.12 -24.86
CA LYS A 460 -24.32 17.73 -25.35
C LYS A 460 -25.22 16.75 -26.11
N GLU A 461 -26.54 16.88 -25.94
CA GLU A 461 -27.55 15.94 -26.45
C GLU A 461 -28.77 16.66 -27.07
N GLU A 462 -29.18 16.31 -28.30
CA GLU A 462 -30.27 16.98 -29.04
C GLU A 462 -31.68 16.43 -28.70
N VAL A 463 -32.20 16.72 -27.50
CA VAL A 463 -33.55 16.28 -27.08
C VAL A 463 -34.68 17.10 -27.75
N GLY A 464 -34.95 16.76 -29.01
CA GLY A 464 -36.19 17.04 -29.75
C GLY A 464 -36.27 18.42 -30.43
N SER A 465 -36.19 19.50 -29.66
CA SER A 465 -36.04 20.87 -30.21
C SER A 465 -35.31 21.83 -29.28
N LYS A 466 -34.61 21.27 -28.28
CA LYS A 466 -33.73 21.93 -27.32
C LYS A 466 -32.57 20.97 -27.06
N THR A 467 -31.37 21.51 -26.95
CA THR A 467 -30.17 20.75 -26.59
C THR A 467 -30.00 20.77 -25.08
N ASN A 468 -29.67 19.63 -24.50
CA ASN A 468 -29.07 19.53 -23.16
C ASN A 468 -27.57 19.78 -23.33
N TYR A 469 -27.02 20.78 -22.66
CA TYR A 469 -25.58 20.99 -22.54
C TYR A 469 -25.18 20.62 -21.11
N TYR A 470 -24.43 19.53 -20.96
CA TYR A 470 -23.84 19.15 -19.68
C TYR A 470 -22.63 20.05 -19.48
N ILE A 471 -22.65 20.86 -18.41
CA ILE A 471 -21.55 21.75 -18.05
C ILE A 471 -21.06 21.43 -16.65
N GLN A 472 -19.75 21.61 -16.42
CA GLN A 472 -19.19 21.58 -15.08
C GLN A 472 -18.20 22.74 -14.85
N ASP A 473 -17.92 22.98 -13.57
CA ASP A 473 -16.89 23.88 -13.08
C ASP A 473 -16.10 23.17 -11.97
N LYS A 474 -15.27 23.92 -11.23
CA LYS A 474 -14.50 23.40 -10.09
C LYS A 474 -15.35 22.95 -8.86
N SER A 475 -16.68 22.97 -8.95
CA SER A 475 -17.58 22.73 -7.82
C SER A 475 -18.57 21.60 -8.08
N ALA A 476 -19.19 21.53 -9.26
CA ALA A 476 -20.11 20.47 -9.64
C ALA A 476 -20.51 20.56 -11.13
N GLY A 477 -21.39 19.64 -11.56
CA GLY A 477 -21.99 19.58 -12.90
C GLY A 477 -23.50 19.89 -12.91
N ILE A 478 -24.02 20.40 -14.03
CA ILE A 478 -25.47 20.63 -14.24
C ILE A 478 -25.83 20.69 -15.73
N VAL A 479 -27.10 20.41 -16.07
CA VAL A 479 -27.60 20.51 -17.45
C VAL A 479 -28.18 21.89 -17.75
N VAL A 480 -27.64 22.60 -18.75
CA VAL A 480 -28.25 23.79 -19.35
C VAL A 480 -29.12 23.39 -20.55
N ARG A 481 -30.44 23.60 -20.46
CA ARG A 481 -31.41 23.19 -21.49
C ARG A 481 -31.93 24.35 -22.34
N THR A 482 -31.44 24.50 -23.57
CA THR A 482 -31.68 25.69 -24.41
C THR A 482 -31.95 25.38 -25.90
N ASP A 483 -32.52 26.35 -26.63
CA ASP A 483 -32.82 26.31 -28.08
C ASP A 483 -32.15 27.44 -28.88
N ASP A 484 -31.32 28.28 -28.25
CA ASP A 484 -30.62 29.42 -28.89
C ASP A 484 -29.11 29.46 -28.56
N LEU A 485 -28.46 28.29 -28.55
CA LEU A 485 -27.02 28.12 -28.33
C LEU A 485 -26.43 27.10 -29.32
N ASN A 486 -25.21 27.38 -29.80
CA ASN A 486 -24.36 26.46 -30.55
C ASN A 486 -22.97 26.48 -29.89
N ALA A 487 -22.81 25.75 -28.80
CA ALA A 487 -21.52 25.53 -28.17
C ALA A 487 -20.94 24.17 -28.56
N GLU A 488 -19.63 24.03 -28.61
CA GLU A 488 -18.91 22.76 -28.78
C GLU A 488 -18.36 22.26 -27.42
N ILE A 489 -17.94 20.99 -27.36
CA ILE A 489 -17.30 20.45 -26.15
C ILE A 489 -15.97 21.18 -25.92
N GLY A 490 -15.68 21.53 -24.66
CA GLY A 490 -14.55 22.38 -24.26
C GLY A 490 -14.80 23.89 -24.37
N GLU A 491 -15.94 24.34 -24.90
CA GLU A 491 -16.30 25.78 -24.85
C GLU A 491 -16.97 26.13 -23.51
N GLY A 492 -16.49 27.19 -22.85
CA GLY A 492 -17.17 27.81 -21.71
C GLY A 492 -18.47 28.51 -22.12
N ILE A 493 -19.53 28.32 -21.35
CA ILE A 493 -20.82 29.00 -21.54
C ILE A 493 -21.30 29.69 -20.25
N GLU A 494 -22.03 30.79 -20.41
CA GLU A 494 -22.80 31.42 -19.33
C GLU A 494 -24.29 31.32 -19.67
N ALA A 495 -25.13 30.92 -18.71
CA ALA A 495 -26.56 30.78 -18.88
C ALA A 495 -27.36 31.23 -17.65
N THR A 496 -28.20 32.24 -17.83
CA THR A 496 -29.26 32.59 -16.86
C THR A 496 -30.55 31.81 -17.20
N GLY A 497 -31.19 31.18 -16.21
CA GLY A 497 -32.38 30.35 -16.43
C GLY A 497 -33.12 29.94 -15.15
N GLU A 498 -34.26 29.27 -15.32
CA GLU A 498 -35.10 28.77 -14.21
C GLU A 498 -34.66 27.33 -13.83
N ILE A 499 -34.40 27.07 -12.55
CA ILE A 499 -34.14 25.71 -12.04
C ILE A 499 -35.40 24.87 -12.19
N ASN A 500 -35.28 23.69 -12.79
CA ASN A 500 -36.37 22.73 -12.91
C ASN A 500 -35.83 21.29 -12.83
N ASN A 501 -36.60 20.39 -12.22
CA ASN A 501 -36.39 18.95 -12.34
C ASN A 501 -37.24 18.35 -13.48
N HIS A 502 -36.65 17.53 -14.34
CA HIS A 502 -37.33 16.93 -15.50
C HIS A 502 -37.18 15.41 -15.57
N TYR A 503 -38.12 14.69 -14.95
CA TYR A 503 -38.12 13.23 -14.79
C TYR A 503 -37.00 12.68 -13.88
N GLY A 504 -36.35 13.54 -13.11
CA GLY A 504 -35.18 13.22 -12.29
C GLY A 504 -34.03 14.18 -12.57
N LEU A 505 -33.75 14.43 -13.84
CA LEU A 505 -32.66 15.30 -14.31
C LEU A 505 -32.81 16.74 -13.79
N LEU A 506 -31.79 17.25 -13.09
CA LEU A 506 -31.71 18.63 -12.61
C LEU A 506 -31.13 19.56 -13.68
N GLN A 507 -31.84 20.64 -14.01
CA GLN A 507 -31.50 21.48 -15.16
C GLN A 507 -31.81 22.98 -14.98
N VAL A 508 -30.99 23.80 -15.64
CA VAL A 508 -31.20 25.24 -15.85
C VAL A 508 -31.91 25.44 -17.19
N LEU A 509 -33.20 25.78 -17.16
CA LEU A 509 -33.98 26.06 -18.37
C LEU A 509 -33.72 27.50 -18.85
N SER A 510 -32.80 27.66 -19.79
CA SER A 510 -32.37 28.98 -20.32
C SER A 510 -32.95 29.31 -21.70
N SER A 511 -33.02 30.62 -21.98
CA SER A 511 -33.26 31.21 -23.31
C SER A 511 -32.39 32.45 -23.56
N ASP A 512 -31.27 32.59 -22.86
CA ASP A 512 -30.28 33.68 -23.02
C ASP A 512 -28.84 33.15 -22.79
N ALA A 513 -28.64 31.83 -22.99
CA ALA A 513 -27.36 31.15 -22.85
C ALA A 513 -26.42 31.53 -24.00
N LYS A 514 -25.13 31.70 -23.70
CA LYS A 514 -24.13 32.17 -24.66
C LYS A 514 -22.77 31.50 -24.43
N VAL A 515 -22.02 31.26 -25.51
CA VAL A 515 -20.58 30.96 -25.43
C VAL A 515 -19.86 32.20 -24.90
N ILE A 516 -18.93 32.00 -23.98
CA ILE A 516 -18.05 33.03 -23.42
C ILE A 516 -16.59 32.74 -23.80
N ASN A 517 -15.75 33.77 -23.75
CA ASN A 517 -14.31 33.65 -23.93
C ASN A 517 -13.65 33.31 -22.58
N ASP A 518 -14.04 32.17 -22.01
CA ASP A 518 -13.47 31.66 -20.77
C ASP A 518 -13.10 30.19 -21.01
N GLU A 519 -11.80 29.92 -21.00
CA GLU A 519 -11.19 28.62 -21.34
C GLU A 519 -10.83 27.91 -20.02
N GLY A 520 -11.84 27.73 -19.15
CA GLY A 520 -11.69 26.97 -17.91
C GLY A 520 -11.59 25.48 -18.24
N ASP A 521 -10.43 24.87 -17.99
CA ASP A 521 -10.18 23.47 -18.36
C ASP A 521 -10.79 22.50 -17.33
N TYR A 522 -12.12 22.53 -17.26
CA TYR A 522 -12.95 21.58 -16.53
C TYR A 522 -13.45 20.49 -17.48
N ASN A 523 -12.63 20.07 -18.45
CA ASN A 523 -12.87 18.87 -19.27
C ASN A 523 -12.03 17.66 -18.79
N THR A 524 -11.21 17.84 -17.75
CA THR A 524 -10.59 16.76 -16.98
C THR A 524 -11.66 15.98 -16.20
N PRO A 525 -11.67 14.64 -16.26
CA PRO A 525 -12.59 13.82 -15.48
C PRO A 525 -12.09 13.60 -14.04
N SER A 526 -13.03 13.53 -13.09
CA SER A 526 -12.75 13.07 -11.72
C SER A 526 -12.59 11.55 -11.68
N LEU A 527 -11.51 11.03 -11.10
CA LEU A 527 -11.40 9.60 -10.77
C LEU A 527 -12.44 9.24 -9.70
N ILE A 528 -13.21 8.18 -9.92
CA ILE A 528 -14.20 7.64 -8.96
C ILE A 528 -14.15 6.12 -8.92
N GLN A 529 -14.81 5.52 -7.93
CA GLN A 529 -15.16 4.09 -7.90
C GLN A 529 -16.65 3.88 -8.17
N SER A 530 -17.08 2.66 -8.46
CA SER A 530 -18.47 2.37 -8.84
C SER A 530 -19.51 2.78 -7.78
N TYR A 531 -19.14 2.81 -6.49
CA TYR A 531 -20.05 3.17 -5.39
C TYR A 531 -20.28 4.68 -5.27
N ASP A 532 -19.43 5.52 -5.86
CA ASP A 532 -19.58 6.98 -5.85
C ASP A 532 -20.68 7.46 -6.82
N ILE A 533 -21.09 6.60 -7.76
CA ILE A 533 -22.04 6.93 -8.84
C ILE A 533 -23.44 7.22 -8.27
N GLY A 534 -23.78 8.50 -8.16
CA GLY A 534 -25.01 8.97 -7.56
C GLY A 534 -25.37 10.43 -7.86
N GLU A 535 -26.31 10.97 -7.09
CA GLU A 535 -26.90 12.32 -7.26
C GLU A 535 -25.84 13.42 -7.33
N ASP A 536 -24.85 13.37 -6.44
CA ASP A 536 -23.80 14.40 -6.34
C ASP A 536 -22.94 14.49 -7.60
N LEU A 537 -22.73 13.38 -8.31
CA LEU A 537 -21.99 13.35 -9.58
C LEU A 537 -22.86 13.66 -10.81
N GLU A 538 -24.18 13.83 -10.68
CA GLU A 538 -25.10 14.08 -11.81
C GLU A 538 -24.63 15.27 -12.66
N GLY A 539 -24.31 15.01 -13.93
CA GLY A 539 -23.81 16.01 -14.88
C GLY A 539 -22.32 16.35 -14.78
N GLN A 540 -21.55 15.64 -13.95
CA GLN A 540 -20.08 15.72 -13.89
C GLN A 540 -19.43 14.73 -14.86
N LEU A 541 -18.20 15.02 -15.30
CA LEU A 541 -17.34 14.13 -16.06
C LEU A 541 -16.47 13.30 -15.11
N VAL A 542 -16.52 11.99 -15.24
CA VAL A 542 -15.87 11.02 -14.36
C VAL A 542 -15.04 10.01 -15.15
N MET A 543 -14.14 9.33 -14.46
CA MET A 543 -13.24 8.30 -14.96
C MET A 543 -13.22 7.13 -13.98
N LEU A 544 -13.32 5.91 -14.50
CA LEU A 544 -13.09 4.67 -13.76
C LEU A 544 -11.97 3.88 -14.45
N GLU A 545 -11.32 2.97 -13.71
CA GLU A 545 -10.14 2.22 -14.18
C GLU A 545 -10.33 0.72 -14.05
N ASP A 546 -9.66 -0.04 -14.93
CA ASP A 546 -9.74 -1.51 -15.04
C ASP A 546 -11.20 -2.06 -15.12
N VAL A 547 -12.07 -1.30 -15.83
CA VAL A 547 -13.51 -1.56 -15.98
C VAL A 547 -13.77 -2.76 -16.88
N THR A 548 -14.50 -3.75 -16.38
CA THR A 548 -14.91 -4.96 -17.13
C THR A 548 -16.39 -4.93 -17.48
N ILE A 549 -16.74 -5.27 -18.72
CA ILE A 549 -18.13 -5.27 -19.22
C ILE A 549 -18.75 -6.67 -19.13
N GLU A 550 -19.79 -6.83 -18.31
CA GLU A 550 -20.41 -8.12 -18.01
C GLU A 550 -21.65 -8.45 -18.86
N SER A 551 -22.49 -7.46 -19.20
CA SER A 551 -23.71 -7.72 -19.99
C SER A 551 -24.20 -6.52 -20.81
N GLU A 552 -25.03 -6.77 -21.82
CA GLU A 552 -25.74 -5.76 -22.64
C GLU A 552 -27.25 -6.01 -22.52
N ASP A 553 -28.02 -4.94 -22.27
CA ASP A 553 -29.48 -5.01 -22.14
C ASP A 553 -30.24 -4.77 -23.47
N SER A 554 -31.57 -4.71 -23.43
CA SER A 554 -32.38 -4.52 -24.65
C SER A 554 -32.50 -3.07 -25.15
N TYR A 555 -31.73 -2.15 -24.58
CA TYR A 555 -31.75 -0.70 -24.79
C TYR A 555 -30.35 -0.10 -25.00
N ASN A 556 -29.31 -0.92 -25.19
CA ASN A 556 -27.90 -0.52 -25.30
C ASN A 556 -27.29 0.01 -23.98
N ASN A 557 -27.85 -0.37 -22.83
CA ASN A 557 -27.17 -0.20 -21.54
C ASN A 557 -26.23 -1.39 -21.32
N TYR A 558 -25.05 -1.12 -20.77
CA TYR A 558 -24.08 -2.15 -20.41
C TYR A 558 -23.95 -2.24 -18.90
N GLU A 559 -24.01 -3.46 -18.38
CA GLU A 559 -23.71 -3.80 -16.99
C GLU A 559 -22.19 -4.00 -16.91
N ALA A 560 -21.53 -3.21 -16.08
CA ALA A 560 -20.07 -3.19 -15.95
C ALA A 560 -19.65 -3.21 -14.48
N LYS A 561 -18.37 -3.49 -14.22
CA LYS A 561 -17.79 -3.48 -12.87
C LYS A 561 -16.36 -3.00 -12.85
N ASP A 562 -15.94 -2.50 -11.70
CA ASP A 562 -14.56 -2.29 -11.29
C ASP A 562 -14.21 -3.28 -10.15
N ALA A 563 -13.23 -2.96 -9.30
CA ALA A 563 -12.89 -3.73 -8.11
C ALA A 563 -13.86 -3.53 -6.92
N HIS A 564 -14.78 -2.56 -6.99
CA HIS A 564 -15.58 -2.08 -5.87
C HIS A 564 -17.10 -2.34 -6.04
N GLY A 565 -17.56 -2.62 -7.25
CA GLY A 565 -18.95 -3.04 -7.49
C GLY A 565 -19.39 -2.97 -8.95
N THR A 566 -20.70 -3.15 -9.16
CA THR A 566 -21.35 -3.12 -10.48
C THR A 566 -22.04 -1.78 -10.72
N PHE A 567 -21.94 -1.24 -11.93
CA PHE A 567 -22.60 -0.01 -12.37
C PHE A 567 -23.11 -0.11 -13.81
N THR A 568 -23.92 0.87 -14.23
CA THR A 568 -24.52 0.92 -15.57
C THR A 568 -23.81 1.94 -16.45
N ILE A 569 -23.46 1.54 -17.67
CA ILE A 569 -22.97 2.42 -18.74
C ILE A 569 -24.10 2.63 -19.76
N ASP A 570 -24.35 3.87 -20.17
CA ASP A 570 -25.25 4.24 -21.27
C ASP A 570 -24.38 4.46 -22.53
N SER A 571 -24.50 3.63 -23.57
CA SER A 571 -23.66 3.76 -24.78
C SER A 571 -24.42 3.43 -26.07
N ASP A 572 -25.18 4.42 -26.54
CA ASP A 572 -25.96 4.38 -27.79
C ASP A 572 -25.09 4.38 -29.09
N GLN A 573 -23.77 4.19 -28.96
CA GLN A 573 -22.77 4.31 -30.03
C GLN A 573 -21.92 3.03 -30.28
N GLU A 574 -22.18 1.90 -29.61
CA GLU A 574 -21.37 0.66 -29.69
C GLU A 574 -19.88 0.92 -29.32
N LEU A 575 -19.61 1.70 -28.24
CA LEU A 575 -18.25 2.08 -27.82
C LEU A 575 -17.52 1.05 -26.94
N VAL A 576 -18.24 0.07 -26.38
CA VAL A 576 -17.69 -0.98 -25.50
C VAL A 576 -18.21 -2.36 -25.93
N GLU A 577 -17.38 -3.40 -25.78
CA GLU A 577 -17.74 -4.80 -26.07
C GLU A 577 -17.85 -5.62 -24.77
N VAL A 578 -18.80 -6.56 -24.73
CA VAL A 578 -19.01 -7.49 -23.59
C VAL A 578 -17.90 -8.55 -23.56
N ASP A 579 -17.54 -9.00 -22.35
CA ASP A 579 -16.39 -9.89 -22.05
C ASP A 579 -14.99 -9.22 -22.21
N GLU A 580 -14.90 -7.91 -22.47
CA GLU A 580 -13.63 -7.14 -22.50
C GLU A 580 -13.45 -6.27 -21.24
N THR A 581 -12.18 -5.89 -20.98
CA THR A 581 -11.75 -5.03 -19.86
C THR A 581 -10.97 -3.83 -20.40
N TYR A 582 -11.33 -2.63 -19.95
CA TYR A 582 -10.78 -1.35 -20.37
C TYR A 582 -9.95 -0.74 -19.24
N ALA A 583 -8.69 -0.38 -19.53
CA ALA A 583 -7.79 0.21 -18.53
C ALA A 583 -8.32 1.54 -17.96
N GLN A 584 -8.97 2.36 -18.79
CA GLN A 584 -9.74 3.54 -18.34
C GLN A 584 -11.03 3.70 -19.14
N LEU A 585 -12.09 4.16 -18.47
CA LEU A 585 -13.35 4.54 -19.11
C LEU A 585 -13.79 5.90 -18.56
N ILE A 586 -13.91 6.87 -19.47
CA ILE A 586 -14.35 8.24 -19.19
C ILE A 586 -15.81 8.39 -19.64
N GLY A 587 -16.59 9.19 -18.92
CA GLY A 587 -17.94 9.53 -19.33
C GLY A 587 -18.56 10.58 -18.41
N TYR A 588 -19.71 11.12 -18.78
CA TYR A 588 -20.48 11.98 -17.88
C TYR A 588 -21.56 11.16 -17.16
N VAL A 589 -21.85 11.50 -15.90
CA VAL A 589 -22.94 10.84 -15.16
C VAL A 589 -24.28 11.46 -15.58
N ASP A 590 -25.21 10.62 -16.04
CA ASP A 590 -26.60 11.00 -16.32
C ASP A 590 -27.57 10.29 -15.36
N TYR A 591 -28.75 10.87 -15.15
CA TYR A 591 -29.85 10.20 -14.46
C TYR A 591 -31.05 10.03 -15.40
N ASN A 592 -31.24 8.78 -15.85
CA ASN A 592 -32.38 8.44 -16.70
C ASN A 592 -33.06 7.14 -16.25
N ASN A 593 -34.36 7.03 -16.53
CA ASN A 593 -35.25 5.89 -16.23
C ASN A 593 -35.40 5.44 -14.75
N GLY A 594 -34.54 5.88 -13.83
CA GLY A 594 -34.58 5.54 -12.41
C GLY A 594 -33.21 5.17 -11.80
N GLU A 595 -32.14 5.30 -12.57
CA GLU A 595 -30.77 4.91 -12.21
C GLU A 595 -29.77 5.98 -12.68
N TYR A 596 -28.60 6.05 -12.01
CA TYR A 596 -27.46 6.85 -12.47
C TYR A 596 -26.59 5.99 -13.39
N LYS A 597 -26.01 6.60 -14.42
CA LYS A 597 -25.20 5.89 -15.43
C LYS A 597 -24.01 6.71 -15.89
N VAL A 598 -22.91 6.04 -16.25
CA VAL A 598 -21.75 6.67 -16.90
C VAL A 598 -21.96 6.65 -18.42
N THR A 599 -21.78 7.79 -19.09
CA THR A 599 -22.03 7.95 -20.53
C THR A 599 -20.76 8.40 -21.26
N PRO A 600 -20.00 7.48 -21.90
CA PRO A 600 -18.86 7.82 -22.77
C PRO A 600 -19.32 8.61 -24.01
N ARG A 601 -18.54 9.62 -24.40
CA ARG A 601 -18.95 10.62 -25.41
C ARG A 601 -18.48 10.25 -26.81
N PHE A 602 -17.30 9.65 -26.91
CA PHE A 602 -16.59 9.33 -28.15
C PHE A 602 -15.61 8.16 -27.96
N GLU A 603 -15.00 7.67 -29.05
CA GLU A 603 -14.05 6.53 -29.06
C GLU A 603 -12.84 6.80 -28.16
N GLU A 604 -12.37 8.05 -28.11
CA GLU A 604 -11.24 8.48 -27.29
C GLU A 604 -11.53 8.62 -25.77
N ASP A 605 -12.78 8.40 -25.31
CA ASP A 605 -13.10 8.28 -23.87
C ASP A 605 -12.91 6.84 -23.35
N VAL A 606 -12.70 5.86 -24.24
CA VAL A 606 -12.57 4.44 -23.91
C VAL A 606 -11.16 4.00 -24.21
N VAL A 607 -10.40 3.65 -23.16
CA VAL A 607 -8.98 3.30 -23.26
C VAL A 607 -8.81 1.81 -23.01
N ASP A 608 -8.74 1.01 -24.08
CA ASP A 608 -8.48 -0.43 -24.02
C ASP A 608 -7.35 -0.76 -23.04
N LYS A 609 -6.17 -0.16 -23.28
CA LYS A 609 -4.90 -0.46 -22.58
C LYS A 609 -4.00 0.75 -22.56
N ILE A 610 -3.32 0.96 -21.43
CA ILE A 610 -2.22 1.93 -21.33
C ILE A 610 -1.02 1.40 -22.14
N ALA A 611 -0.39 2.26 -22.92
CA ALA A 611 0.86 1.94 -23.61
C ALA A 611 2.05 2.08 -22.64
N THR A 612 3.08 1.26 -22.81
CA THR A 612 4.34 1.45 -22.08
C THR A 612 5.05 2.71 -22.61
N SER A 613 5.44 3.60 -21.71
CA SER A 613 6.21 4.83 -21.97
C SER A 613 7.67 4.64 -21.57
N ASP A 614 8.57 5.41 -22.20
CA ASP A 614 9.95 5.59 -21.76
C ASP A 614 9.98 6.37 -20.43
N ILE A 615 10.99 6.20 -19.57
CA ILE A 615 11.00 6.81 -18.23
C ILE A 615 11.05 8.35 -18.29
N GLU A 616 11.76 8.94 -19.26
CA GLU A 616 11.79 10.40 -19.48
C GLU A 616 10.36 10.96 -19.73
N ASP A 617 9.54 10.29 -20.54
CA ASP A 617 8.12 10.67 -20.78
C ASP A 617 7.24 10.49 -19.53
N VAL A 618 7.63 9.63 -18.57
CA VAL A 618 6.93 9.46 -17.27
C VAL A 618 7.33 10.55 -16.27
N ARG A 619 8.59 11.01 -16.28
CA ARG A 619 9.04 12.15 -15.45
C ARG A 619 8.46 13.48 -15.91
N ASP A 620 8.22 13.65 -17.22
CA ASP A 620 7.58 14.84 -17.80
C ASP A 620 6.04 14.86 -17.65
N ALA A 621 5.42 13.84 -17.05
CA ALA A 621 3.96 13.72 -16.90
C ALA A 621 3.41 14.42 -15.65
N ASP A 622 2.24 15.05 -15.77
CA ASP A 622 1.53 15.66 -14.63
C ASP A 622 1.24 14.62 -13.51
N LEU A 623 1.31 15.04 -12.25
CA LEU A 623 1.02 14.17 -11.10
C LEU A 623 -0.41 13.61 -11.14
N GLY A 624 -0.55 12.35 -10.74
CA GLY A 624 -1.79 11.58 -10.82
C GLY A 624 -2.05 10.97 -12.19
N THR A 625 -1.20 11.13 -13.20
CA THR A 625 -1.37 10.49 -14.52
C THR A 625 -1.18 8.98 -14.41
N LEU A 626 -2.16 8.18 -14.87
CA LEU A 626 -1.98 6.73 -14.99
C LEU A 626 -1.00 6.44 -16.14
N VAL A 627 0.18 5.91 -15.80
CA VAL A 627 1.23 5.52 -16.73
C VAL A 627 1.45 4.01 -16.68
N LYS A 628 2.15 3.49 -17.70
CA LYS A 628 2.77 2.17 -17.67
C LYS A 628 4.22 2.31 -18.11
N VAL A 629 5.15 1.72 -17.39
CA VAL A 629 6.59 1.90 -17.59
C VAL A 629 7.29 0.55 -17.51
N GLU A 630 8.39 0.38 -18.23
CA GLU A 630 9.22 -0.82 -18.18
C GLU A 630 10.70 -0.41 -17.98
N GLY A 631 11.40 -1.02 -17.02
CA GLY A 631 12.78 -0.63 -16.68
C GLY A 631 13.54 -1.70 -15.91
N ILE A 632 14.88 -1.62 -15.94
CA ILE A 632 15.77 -2.59 -15.28
C ILE A 632 16.05 -2.11 -13.86
N ILE A 633 15.88 -2.99 -12.88
CA ILE A 633 16.18 -2.73 -11.47
C ILE A 633 17.69 -2.51 -11.30
N THR A 634 18.05 -1.30 -10.86
CA THR A 634 19.45 -0.91 -10.58
C THR A 634 19.81 -1.00 -9.10
N ALA A 635 18.83 -0.75 -8.22
CA ALA A 635 18.92 -0.89 -6.76
C ALA A 635 17.55 -1.24 -6.16
N MET A 636 17.54 -1.76 -4.94
CA MET A 636 16.32 -2.10 -4.19
C MET A 636 16.54 -1.76 -2.71
N PHE A 637 15.58 -1.11 -2.07
CA PHE A 637 15.64 -0.80 -0.63
C PHE A 637 14.29 -1.04 0.04
N GLU A 638 14.26 -1.82 1.12
CA GLU A 638 13.06 -2.05 1.94
C GLU A 638 12.79 -0.86 2.85
N ALA A 639 11.62 -0.23 2.74
CA ALA A 639 11.19 0.86 3.59
C ALA A 639 9.71 0.72 3.98
N GLY A 640 9.42 0.63 5.28
CA GLY A 640 8.05 0.64 5.81
C GLY A 640 7.16 -0.53 5.34
N GLY A 641 7.76 -1.71 5.09
CA GLY A 641 7.04 -2.92 4.64
C GLY A 641 6.93 -3.08 3.12
N LYS A 642 7.46 -2.13 2.33
CA LYS A 642 7.47 -2.16 0.86
C LYS A 642 8.88 -1.96 0.30
N THR A 643 9.13 -2.48 -0.89
CA THR A 643 10.41 -2.31 -1.60
C THR A 643 10.34 -1.12 -2.56
N ASN A 644 11.34 -0.24 -2.47
CA ASN A 644 11.60 0.80 -3.45
C ASN A 644 12.54 0.23 -4.53
N TYR A 645 11.99 -0.16 -5.68
CA TYR A 645 12.74 -0.62 -6.85
C TYR A 645 13.18 0.59 -7.67
N PHE A 646 14.48 0.87 -7.71
CA PHE A 646 15.06 1.94 -8.53
C PHE A 646 15.27 1.42 -9.96
N ILE A 647 14.30 1.66 -10.83
CA ILE A 647 14.35 1.21 -12.23
C ILE A 647 14.99 2.26 -13.14
N GLN A 648 15.65 1.78 -14.21
CA GLN A 648 16.28 2.64 -15.22
C GLN A 648 16.16 2.03 -16.62
N ASP A 649 16.02 2.87 -17.64
CA ASP A 649 15.97 2.51 -19.06
C ASP A 649 17.13 3.17 -19.86
N GLU A 650 16.97 3.38 -21.18
CA GLU A 650 17.93 4.14 -22.00
C GLU A 650 17.81 5.68 -21.82
N THR A 651 16.80 6.18 -21.09
CA THR A 651 16.43 7.60 -21.00
C THR A 651 16.67 8.20 -19.60
N ALA A 652 16.10 7.62 -18.55
CA ALA A 652 16.05 8.19 -17.19
C ALA A 652 15.90 7.10 -16.11
N GLY A 653 15.72 7.52 -14.85
CA GLY A 653 15.49 6.65 -13.69
C GLY A 653 14.24 7.06 -12.90
N LEU A 654 13.65 6.09 -12.21
CA LEU A 654 12.38 6.24 -11.48
C LEU A 654 12.27 5.22 -10.35
N VAL A 655 11.56 5.57 -9.28
CA VAL A 655 11.27 4.64 -8.17
C VAL A 655 9.90 4.00 -8.36
N VAL A 656 9.86 2.66 -8.42
CA VAL A 656 8.62 1.88 -8.30
C VAL A 656 8.56 1.34 -6.87
N ARG A 657 7.58 1.79 -6.09
CA ARG A 657 7.37 1.38 -4.70
C ARG A 657 6.24 0.35 -4.62
N ALA A 658 6.57 -0.91 -4.36
CA ALA A 658 5.60 -2.00 -4.38
C ALA A 658 5.75 -2.94 -3.17
N GLU A 659 4.77 -3.84 -3.00
CA GLU A 659 5.01 -5.05 -2.19
C GLU A 659 6.14 -5.88 -2.84
N ASP A 660 6.80 -6.78 -2.11
CA ASP A 660 7.90 -7.54 -2.68
C ASP A 660 7.44 -8.53 -3.77
N ILE A 661 7.86 -8.27 -5.01
CA ILE A 661 7.60 -9.12 -6.18
C ILE A 661 8.65 -10.23 -6.38
N ASN A 662 9.63 -10.37 -5.47
CA ASN A 662 10.73 -11.33 -5.52
C ASN A 662 11.67 -11.14 -6.75
N ALA A 663 11.86 -9.89 -7.20
CA ALA A 663 12.78 -9.53 -8.26
C ALA A 663 14.22 -9.31 -7.74
N GLU A 664 15.25 -9.55 -8.55
CA GLU A 664 16.66 -9.29 -8.24
C GLU A 664 17.22 -8.02 -8.94
N ILE A 665 18.35 -7.49 -8.45
CA ILE A 665 19.05 -6.38 -9.10
C ILE A 665 19.60 -6.84 -10.45
N GLY A 666 19.03 -6.29 -11.52
CA GLY A 666 19.32 -6.68 -12.90
C GLY A 666 18.12 -7.26 -13.65
N ASP A 667 17.01 -7.56 -12.99
CA ASP A 667 15.76 -7.94 -13.66
C ASP A 667 15.07 -6.73 -14.30
N GLN A 668 14.32 -6.97 -15.37
CA GLN A 668 13.44 -5.99 -15.99
C GLN A 668 12.00 -6.17 -15.49
N ILE A 669 11.35 -5.07 -15.09
CA ILE A 669 9.96 -5.08 -14.60
C ILE A 669 9.09 -4.09 -15.39
N GLU A 670 7.81 -4.44 -15.57
CA GLU A 670 6.76 -3.52 -16.02
C GLU A 670 5.86 -3.15 -14.83
N ALA A 671 5.49 -1.87 -14.72
CA ALA A 671 4.60 -1.35 -13.68
C ALA A 671 3.56 -0.37 -14.25
N LYS A 672 2.29 -0.51 -13.84
CA LYS A 672 1.17 0.38 -14.18
C LYS A 672 0.65 1.06 -12.91
N ALA A 673 0.85 2.36 -12.76
CA ALA A 673 0.39 3.13 -11.60
C ALA A 673 0.14 4.59 -11.98
N ARG A 674 -0.38 5.37 -11.03
CA ARG A 674 -0.38 6.83 -11.16
C ARG A 674 0.95 7.42 -10.70
N THR A 675 1.37 8.51 -11.32
CA THR A 675 2.52 9.32 -10.88
C THR A 675 2.23 9.97 -9.52
N GLU A 676 3.07 9.74 -8.52
CA GLU A 676 2.89 10.26 -7.16
C GLU A 676 4.22 10.82 -6.60
N GLU A 677 4.14 11.85 -5.76
CA GLU A 677 5.29 12.41 -5.03
C GLU A 677 5.25 12.01 -3.55
N TYR A 678 6.39 11.57 -3.01
CA TYR A 678 6.56 11.25 -1.59
C TYR A 678 7.82 11.90 -1.03
N PHE A 679 7.66 12.97 -0.22
CA PHE A 679 8.75 13.89 0.16
C PHE A 679 9.50 14.46 -1.08
N ASP A 680 8.71 14.87 -2.07
CA ASP A 680 9.09 15.39 -3.39
C ASP A 680 9.92 14.43 -4.29
N LEU A 681 10.14 13.18 -3.88
CA LEU A 681 10.61 12.10 -4.75
C LEU A 681 9.47 11.60 -5.64
N LEU A 682 9.68 11.59 -6.97
CA LEU A 682 8.71 11.05 -7.93
C LEU A 682 8.76 9.51 -7.93
N GLN A 683 7.60 8.89 -7.74
CA GLN A 683 7.46 7.43 -7.68
C GLN A 683 6.16 6.92 -8.34
N LEU A 684 6.12 5.62 -8.58
CA LEU A 684 4.92 4.86 -8.93
C LEU A 684 4.61 3.86 -7.81
N GLN A 685 3.36 3.79 -7.36
CA GLN A 685 2.92 2.82 -6.35
C GLN A 685 1.86 1.85 -6.91
N PRO A 686 2.23 0.86 -7.75
CA PRO A 686 1.30 -0.07 -8.36
C PRO A 686 0.64 -1.01 -7.34
N SER A 687 -0.58 -1.47 -7.66
CA SER A 687 -1.18 -2.64 -6.99
C SER A 687 -0.47 -3.93 -7.42
N PRO A 688 -0.53 -5.03 -6.65
CA PRO A 688 0.09 -6.31 -7.02
C PRO A 688 -0.39 -6.90 -8.35
N SER A 689 -1.58 -6.51 -8.81
CA SER A 689 -2.14 -6.86 -10.13
C SER A 689 -1.56 -6.07 -11.31
N ASN A 690 -0.72 -5.07 -11.03
CA ASN A 690 -0.27 -4.05 -11.97
C ASN A 690 1.27 -3.87 -11.96
N ILE A 691 2.00 -4.90 -11.52
CA ILE A 691 3.46 -4.98 -11.57
C ILE A 691 3.89 -6.42 -11.87
N GLU A 692 4.78 -6.63 -12.84
CA GLU A 692 5.32 -7.96 -13.18
C GLU A 692 6.79 -7.91 -13.65
N ILE A 693 7.53 -9.00 -13.46
CA ILE A 693 8.87 -9.19 -14.01
C ILE A 693 8.74 -9.60 -15.48
N THR A 694 9.34 -8.85 -16.41
CA THR A 694 9.22 -9.08 -17.85
C THR A 694 10.41 -9.82 -18.47
N ASP A 695 11.63 -9.67 -17.93
CA ASP A 695 12.81 -10.47 -18.30
C ASP A 695 13.74 -10.64 -17.08
N GLU A 696 13.90 -11.88 -16.61
CA GLU A 696 14.88 -12.28 -15.59
C GLU A 696 16.32 -12.09 -16.12
N ASP A 697 17.27 -11.70 -15.27
CA ASP A 697 18.71 -11.67 -15.60
C ASP A 697 19.06 -10.69 -16.77
N ALA A 698 18.19 -9.70 -17.05
CA ALA A 698 18.30 -8.75 -18.16
C ALA A 698 19.62 -7.95 -18.15
N GLY A 699 20.10 -7.61 -16.96
CA GLY A 699 21.45 -7.18 -16.66
C GLY A 699 21.58 -5.68 -16.37
N VAL A 700 22.15 -5.36 -15.20
CA VAL A 700 22.30 -3.99 -14.69
C VAL A 700 22.98 -3.05 -15.71
N PRO A 701 22.40 -1.88 -16.01
CA PRO A 701 23.03 -0.82 -16.79
C PRO A 701 24.41 -0.42 -16.23
N LYS A 702 25.33 0.06 -17.09
CA LYS A 702 26.59 0.61 -16.57
C LYS A 702 26.31 1.94 -15.86
N PRO A 703 26.78 2.16 -14.61
CA PRO A 703 26.72 3.46 -13.97
C PRO A 703 27.27 4.61 -14.83
N LYS A 704 26.61 5.75 -14.71
CA LYS A 704 26.93 7.04 -15.36
C LYS A 704 27.99 7.77 -14.53
N ASN A 705 29.16 8.02 -15.11
CA ASN A 705 30.26 8.74 -14.45
C ASN A 705 29.92 10.24 -14.37
N ILE A 706 29.95 10.81 -13.16
CA ILE A 706 29.59 12.20 -12.86
C ILE A 706 30.57 12.81 -11.85
N GLU A 707 30.63 14.15 -11.79
CA GLU A 707 31.24 14.89 -10.68
C GLU A 707 30.11 15.33 -9.70
N SER A 708 30.43 15.69 -8.45
CA SER A 708 29.39 16.07 -7.45
C SER A 708 28.56 17.30 -7.83
N ASP A 709 29.10 18.23 -8.62
CA ASP A 709 28.41 19.42 -9.13
C ASP A 709 27.34 19.07 -10.22
N ASP A 710 27.27 17.81 -10.69
CA ASP A 710 26.24 17.29 -11.60
C ASP A 710 25.02 16.67 -10.86
N LEU A 711 25.09 16.45 -9.53
CA LEU A 711 24.00 15.83 -8.76
C LEU A 711 22.73 16.70 -8.73
N GLY A 712 21.59 16.12 -9.09
CA GLY A 712 20.29 16.78 -9.09
C GLY A 712 19.24 16.02 -9.90
N GLU A 713 18.09 16.67 -10.09
CA GLU A 713 16.88 16.20 -10.80
C GLU A 713 17.13 15.32 -12.03
N GLU A 714 18.02 15.77 -12.92
CA GLU A 714 18.32 15.13 -14.21
C GLU A 714 19.04 13.77 -14.06
N LEU A 715 19.38 13.38 -12.82
CA LEU A 715 20.00 12.11 -12.44
C LEU A 715 19.14 11.26 -11.49
N GLU A 716 18.03 11.77 -10.97
CA GLU A 716 17.23 11.06 -9.96
C GLU A 716 16.80 9.66 -10.45
N GLY A 717 16.85 8.68 -9.56
CA GLY A 717 16.56 7.28 -9.85
C GLY A 717 17.66 6.54 -10.64
N GLN A 718 18.63 7.24 -11.23
CA GLN A 718 19.65 6.63 -12.10
C GLN A 718 20.85 6.12 -11.30
N LEU A 719 21.49 5.07 -11.83
CA LEU A 719 22.73 4.51 -11.30
C LEU A 719 23.96 5.30 -11.78
N VAL A 720 24.76 5.82 -10.86
CA VAL A 720 25.90 6.70 -11.11
C VAL A 720 27.20 6.17 -10.46
N GLU A 721 28.35 6.66 -10.93
CA GLU A 721 29.67 6.44 -10.31
C GLU A 721 30.37 7.79 -10.11
N ILE A 722 30.90 8.05 -8.91
CA ILE A 722 31.72 9.22 -8.57
C ILE A 722 33.11 8.75 -8.18
N ASP A 723 34.15 9.30 -8.83
CA ASP A 723 35.56 8.94 -8.59
C ASP A 723 36.22 9.90 -7.58
N GLY A 724 37.14 9.39 -6.75
CA GLY A 724 38.03 10.22 -5.92
C GLY A 724 37.44 10.85 -4.64
N VAL A 725 36.32 10.31 -4.14
CA VAL A 725 35.54 10.85 -3.01
C VAL A 725 36.30 10.83 -1.66
N ARG A 726 36.20 11.89 -0.86
CA ARG A 726 36.54 11.91 0.58
C ARG A 726 35.29 12.11 1.43
N VAL A 727 35.16 11.36 2.53
CA VAL A 727 34.06 11.48 3.50
C VAL A 727 34.53 12.22 4.76
N THR A 728 33.75 13.20 5.22
CA THR A 728 34.24 14.30 6.09
C THR A 728 33.47 14.49 7.39
N ASP A 729 32.19 14.15 7.44
CA ASP A 729 31.33 14.18 8.65
C ASP A 729 30.19 13.17 8.48
N VAL A 730 29.51 12.82 9.58
CA VAL A 730 28.28 12.00 9.56
C VAL A 730 27.26 12.56 10.53
N ASP A 731 26.01 12.60 10.09
CA ASP A 731 24.87 13.16 10.83
C ASP A 731 24.26 12.15 11.83
N ALA A 732 23.13 12.48 12.47
CA ALA A 732 22.46 11.61 13.43
C ALA A 732 21.60 10.51 12.78
N HIS A 733 21.46 10.51 11.45
CA HIS A 733 20.61 9.64 10.65
C HIS A 733 21.41 8.96 9.52
N HIS A 734 22.71 8.71 9.74
CA HIS A 734 23.60 8.01 8.81
C HIS A 734 23.77 8.67 7.43
N ASN A 735 23.57 10.00 7.34
CA ASN A 735 23.93 10.80 6.18
C ASN A 735 25.39 11.25 6.30
N TYR A 736 26.19 10.97 5.27
CA TYR A 736 27.62 11.23 5.24
C TYR A 736 27.94 12.40 4.32
N THR A 737 28.58 13.46 4.84
CA THR A 737 29.03 14.59 4.03
C THR A 737 30.33 14.25 3.32
N ALA A 738 30.31 14.26 1.99
CA ALA A 738 31.42 13.90 1.11
C ALA A 738 31.88 15.09 0.24
N GLU A 739 33.10 15.00 -0.30
CA GLU A 739 33.70 15.98 -1.21
C GLU A 739 34.54 15.29 -2.30
N ASP A 740 34.64 15.91 -3.47
CA ASP A 740 35.53 15.50 -4.58
C ASP A 740 36.44 16.67 -5.02
N ASP A 741 36.91 16.70 -6.27
CA ASP A 741 37.78 17.77 -6.79
C ASP A 741 37.00 19.05 -7.23
N GLU A 742 35.67 18.99 -7.39
CA GLU A 742 34.81 20.11 -7.80
C GLU A 742 33.87 20.62 -6.66
N GLY A 743 33.28 19.73 -5.86
CA GLY A 743 32.17 20.08 -4.95
C GLY A 743 32.04 19.26 -3.64
N THR A 744 30.88 19.40 -2.99
CA THR A 744 30.50 18.71 -1.74
C THR A 744 29.07 18.18 -1.85
N PHE A 745 28.84 16.93 -1.46
CA PHE A 745 27.56 16.23 -1.60
C PHE A 745 27.28 15.33 -0.40
N THR A 746 26.09 14.73 -0.36
CA THR A 746 25.67 13.80 0.70
C THR A 746 25.56 12.38 0.16
N ILE A 747 26.06 11.42 0.94
CA ILE A 747 25.89 9.98 0.72
C ILE A 747 24.89 9.47 1.76
N ASP A 748 23.85 8.77 1.31
CA ASP A 748 22.91 8.08 2.20
C ASP A 748 23.38 6.64 2.41
N SER A 749 23.51 6.18 3.66
CA SER A 749 24.14 4.89 3.97
C SER A 749 23.72 4.30 5.32
N ASP A 750 22.46 3.88 5.42
CA ASP A 750 21.88 3.16 6.57
C ASP A 750 22.67 1.91 7.02
N GLN A 751 23.54 1.35 6.18
CA GLN A 751 24.37 0.17 6.47
C GLN A 751 25.83 0.50 6.86
N ASP A 752 26.15 1.77 7.13
CA ASP A 752 27.51 2.26 7.46
C ASP A 752 28.58 1.83 6.41
N LEU A 753 28.23 1.86 5.11
CA LEU A 753 29.12 1.39 4.03
C LEU A 753 30.34 2.30 3.81
N VAL A 754 30.30 3.53 4.35
CA VAL A 754 31.39 4.51 4.32
C VAL A 754 31.81 4.93 5.74
N ASP A 755 33.09 5.22 5.90
CA ASP A 755 33.74 5.68 7.14
C ASP A 755 34.07 7.17 7.02
N VAL A 756 33.94 7.94 8.12
CA VAL A 756 34.43 9.33 8.20
C VAL A 756 35.96 9.37 8.28
N ASP A 757 36.58 10.44 7.77
CA ASP A 757 38.03 10.60 7.59
C ASP A 757 38.66 9.59 6.59
N LYS A 758 37.87 9.01 5.68
CA LYS A 758 38.33 8.11 4.60
C LYS A 758 38.23 8.72 3.21
N GLU A 759 39.08 8.22 2.31
CA GLU A 759 39.02 8.46 0.88
C GLU A 759 38.71 7.16 0.12
N TYR A 760 38.03 7.30 -1.01
CA TYR A 760 37.53 6.23 -1.86
C TYR A 760 37.99 6.48 -3.30
N THR A 761 38.39 5.41 -3.98
CA THR A 761 38.77 5.44 -5.39
C THR A 761 37.55 5.74 -6.26
N THR A 762 36.43 5.07 -5.98
CA THR A 762 35.13 5.22 -6.65
C THR A 762 34.03 4.85 -5.66
N ILE A 763 32.89 5.54 -5.72
CA ILE A 763 31.64 5.11 -5.07
C ILE A 763 30.56 5.00 -6.15
N ILE A 764 29.85 3.88 -6.18
CA ILE A 764 28.69 3.63 -7.04
C ILE A 764 27.42 3.72 -6.19
N GLY A 765 26.33 4.19 -6.77
CA GLY A 765 25.03 4.26 -6.10
C GLY A 765 23.94 4.77 -7.02
N VAL A 766 22.70 4.77 -6.54
CA VAL A 766 21.60 5.49 -7.19
C VAL A 766 21.50 6.90 -6.65
N VAL A 767 20.98 7.84 -7.45
CA VAL A 767 20.64 9.19 -6.94
C VAL A 767 19.23 9.14 -6.35
N ASP A 768 19.14 9.38 -5.05
CA ASP A 768 17.88 9.53 -4.32
C ASP A 768 17.63 11.02 -3.99
N TYR A 769 16.38 11.39 -3.72
CA TYR A 769 16.01 12.70 -3.22
C TYR A 769 15.10 12.53 -1.99
N ASN A 770 15.49 13.11 -0.86
CA ASN A 770 14.61 13.21 0.30
C ASN A 770 14.98 14.40 1.19
N TYR A 771 13.99 14.94 1.92
CA TYR A 771 14.12 16.09 2.83
C TYR A 771 14.70 17.38 2.23
N GLY A 772 14.67 17.56 0.90
CA GLY A 772 15.17 18.76 0.22
C GLY A 772 16.60 18.67 -0.31
N GLU A 773 17.19 17.46 -0.37
CA GLU A 773 18.57 17.24 -0.80
C GLU A 773 18.67 15.97 -1.67
N TYR A 774 19.42 16.06 -2.79
CA TYR A 774 19.78 14.89 -3.60
C TYR A 774 21.01 14.20 -3.00
N LYS A 775 21.00 12.88 -2.95
CA LYS A 775 22.02 12.06 -2.30
C LYS A 775 22.48 10.93 -3.21
N LEU A 776 23.69 10.43 -2.96
CA LEU A 776 24.18 9.18 -3.54
C LEU A 776 23.93 8.02 -2.55
N THR A 777 23.19 7.00 -2.96
CA THR A 777 22.85 5.85 -2.11
C THR A 777 23.52 4.56 -2.64
N PRO A 778 24.64 4.10 -2.04
CA PRO A 778 25.31 2.87 -2.44
C PRO A 778 24.50 1.64 -2.05
N ARG A 779 24.58 0.56 -2.85
CA ARG A 779 23.64 -0.57 -2.73
C ARG A 779 24.18 -1.71 -1.85
N PHE A 780 25.49 -1.89 -1.84
CA PHE A 780 26.21 -2.95 -1.11
C PHE A 780 27.71 -2.62 -0.97
N GLU A 781 28.45 -3.40 -0.17
CA GLU A 781 29.88 -3.18 0.14
C GLU A 781 30.74 -3.09 -1.15
N GLU A 782 30.45 -3.89 -2.17
CA GLU A 782 31.18 -3.90 -3.45
C GLU A 782 31.02 -2.63 -4.31
N ASP A 783 30.05 -1.74 -4.02
CA ASP A 783 29.94 -0.43 -4.68
C ASP A 783 30.93 0.60 -4.14
N VAL A 784 31.53 0.36 -2.97
CA VAL A 784 32.36 1.32 -2.22
C VAL A 784 33.84 0.93 -2.29
N ILE A 785 34.56 1.46 -3.28
CA ILE A 785 35.96 1.10 -3.53
C ILE A 785 36.89 2.01 -2.71
N ALA A 786 37.32 1.55 -1.53
CA ALA A 786 38.26 2.28 -0.67
C ALA A 786 39.57 2.69 -1.39
N ARG A 787 40.20 3.77 -0.94
CA ARG A 787 41.55 4.18 -1.34
C ARG A 787 42.58 3.60 -0.37
N ASP A 788 43.48 2.74 -0.86
CA ASP A 788 44.50 2.11 -0.01
C ASP A 788 45.46 3.15 0.62
N GLU A 789 45.57 3.15 1.96
CA GLU A 789 46.44 4.06 2.72
C GLU A 789 47.96 3.80 2.52
N GLU A 790 48.36 2.73 1.80
CA GLU A 790 49.78 2.37 1.62
C GLU A 790 50.53 3.28 0.61
N ASP A 791 49.84 4.11 -0.18
CA ASP A 791 50.46 4.92 -1.25
C ASP A 791 51.04 6.27 -0.79
N ASP A 792 50.92 6.66 0.50
CA ASP A 792 51.31 7.99 1.01
C ASP A 792 52.36 8.00 2.17
N GLU A 793 52.92 6.84 2.59
CA GLU A 793 54.19 6.80 3.35
C GLU A 793 55.40 6.41 2.48
N ASP A 794 56.40 7.29 2.44
CA ASP A 794 57.66 7.24 1.66
C ASP A 794 58.57 6.04 2.04
N HIS A 795 58.19 4.81 1.65
CA HIS A 795 58.97 3.56 1.82
C HIS A 795 59.12 2.71 0.55
N ASP A 796 60.38 2.61 0.12
CA ASP A 796 60.91 1.77 -0.96
C ASP A 796 60.96 0.28 -0.53
N GLU A 797 59.80 -0.37 -0.39
CA GLU A 797 59.72 -1.83 -0.14
C GLU A 797 59.79 -2.61 -1.48
N ASP A 798 60.88 -3.35 -1.66
CA ASP A 798 61.07 -4.30 -2.77
C ASP A 798 59.95 -5.36 -2.74
N LEU A 799 58.99 -5.30 -3.69
CA LEU A 799 58.10 -6.44 -4.01
C LEU A 799 58.94 -7.72 -4.09
N ASP A 800 58.56 -8.75 -3.32
CA ASP A 800 59.37 -9.97 -3.28
C ASP A 800 59.43 -10.61 -4.66
N LYS A 801 60.66 -10.80 -5.13
CA LYS A 801 60.95 -11.37 -6.44
C LYS A 801 61.17 -12.87 -6.37
N ASP A 802 61.13 -13.51 -5.19
CA ASP A 802 61.05 -14.97 -5.08
C ASP A 802 59.60 -15.47 -5.24
N ILE A 803 59.30 -15.96 -6.44
CA ILE A 803 57.97 -16.45 -6.85
C ILE A 803 57.71 -17.87 -6.30
N PHE A 804 58.75 -18.57 -5.82
CA PHE A 804 58.65 -19.98 -5.44
C PHE A 804 59.23 -20.32 -4.05
N GLY A 805 59.77 -19.34 -3.31
CA GLY A 805 60.43 -19.51 -2.01
C GLY A 805 59.52 -20.12 -0.95
N ASP A 806 58.43 -19.44 -0.62
CA ASP A 806 57.49 -19.92 0.42
C ASP A 806 56.73 -21.17 -0.01
N TYR A 807 56.53 -21.37 -1.32
CA TYR A 807 56.05 -22.63 -1.90
C TYR A 807 57.07 -23.79 -1.77
N LEU A 808 58.37 -23.48 -1.74
CA LEU A 808 59.46 -24.45 -1.59
C LEU A 808 59.66 -24.90 -0.13
N ASP A 809 59.60 -23.97 0.82
CA ASP A 809 59.62 -24.29 2.25
C ASP A 809 58.28 -24.86 2.73
N GLY A 810 57.18 -24.55 2.02
CA GLY A 810 55.90 -25.26 2.07
C GLY A 810 54.79 -24.53 2.83
N ASP A 811 54.93 -23.22 3.02
CA ASP A 811 53.98 -22.35 3.69
C ASP A 811 52.92 -21.77 2.72
N GLU A 812 53.21 -21.70 1.40
CA GLU A 812 52.24 -21.36 0.34
C GLU A 812 51.67 -22.58 -0.43
N SER A 813 50.49 -22.40 -1.01
CA SER A 813 49.92 -23.30 -2.03
C SER A 813 50.25 -22.82 -3.45
N LEU A 814 50.00 -23.69 -4.44
CA LEU A 814 50.23 -23.34 -5.85
C LEU A 814 49.22 -22.32 -6.40
N SER A 815 48.08 -22.11 -5.72
CA SER A 815 47.13 -21.04 -6.08
C SER A 815 47.68 -19.67 -5.71
N ASP A 816 48.54 -19.60 -4.70
CA ASP A 816 49.02 -18.37 -4.09
C ASP A 816 50.20 -17.86 -4.92
N VAL A 817 51.15 -18.73 -5.26
CA VAL A 817 52.11 -18.55 -6.38
C VAL A 817 51.42 -18.07 -7.67
N LYS A 818 50.26 -18.62 -8.02
CA LYS A 818 49.49 -18.22 -9.21
C LYS A 818 48.88 -16.81 -9.06
N ASN A 819 48.49 -16.40 -7.85
CA ASN A 819 48.04 -15.03 -7.57
C ASN A 819 49.23 -14.05 -7.60
N HIS A 820 50.34 -14.42 -6.96
CA HIS A 820 51.59 -13.64 -6.92
C HIS A 820 52.13 -13.37 -8.33
N ILE A 821 52.13 -14.37 -9.22
CA ILE A 821 52.49 -14.19 -10.65
C ILE A 821 51.58 -13.20 -11.39
N ILE A 822 50.31 -13.08 -11.01
CA ILE A 822 49.38 -12.09 -11.59
C ILE A 822 49.73 -10.69 -11.03
N ALA A 823 49.83 -10.54 -9.71
CA ALA A 823 50.19 -9.27 -9.08
C ALA A 823 51.54 -8.70 -9.57
N LEU A 824 52.52 -9.57 -9.86
CA LEU A 824 53.79 -9.16 -10.48
C LEU A 824 53.63 -8.74 -11.95
N TYR A 825 52.70 -9.32 -12.71
CA TYR A 825 52.46 -8.96 -14.12
C TYR A 825 51.90 -7.55 -14.26
N ASP A 826 51.10 -7.11 -13.30
CA ASP A 826 50.51 -5.76 -13.28
C ASP A 826 51.54 -4.71 -12.79
N LYS A 827 52.55 -5.14 -12.02
CA LYS A 827 53.58 -4.26 -11.41
C LYS A 827 54.98 -4.28 -12.07
N MET A 828 55.24 -5.12 -13.09
CA MET A 828 56.50 -5.08 -13.88
C MET A 828 56.30 -5.37 -15.38
N SER A 829 57.29 -5.07 -16.22
CA SER A 829 57.11 -5.30 -17.67
C SER A 829 57.06 -6.80 -18.03
N SER A 830 56.31 -7.13 -19.08
CA SER A 830 56.11 -8.53 -19.49
C SER A 830 57.40 -9.25 -19.91
N ASP A 831 58.43 -8.51 -20.33
CA ASP A 831 59.75 -9.09 -20.62
C ASP A 831 60.52 -9.39 -19.31
N GLU A 832 60.43 -8.51 -18.30
CA GLU A 832 61.08 -8.70 -16.99
C GLU A 832 60.46 -9.87 -16.20
N LEU A 833 59.13 -9.99 -16.16
CA LEU A 833 58.48 -11.14 -15.52
C LEU A 833 58.78 -12.46 -16.25
N ALA A 834 58.90 -12.43 -17.59
CA ALA A 834 59.25 -13.61 -18.37
C ALA A 834 60.68 -14.10 -18.07
N ASP A 835 61.65 -13.19 -17.99
CA ASP A 835 63.03 -13.52 -17.61
C ASP A 835 63.10 -14.02 -16.14
N LEU A 836 62.38 -13.36 -15.21
CA LEU A 836 62.31 -13.74 -13.79
C LEU A 836 61.72 -15.15 -13.58
N LEU A 837 60.65 -15.48 -14.32
CA LEU A 837 60.04 -16.81 -14.32
C LEU A 837 60.94 -17.89 -14.93
N ASP A 838 61.68 -17.60 -16.01
CA ASP A 838 62.60 -18.58 -16.64
C ASP A 838 63.82 -18.85 -15.75
N GLU A 839 64.37 -17.83 -15.08
CA GLU A 839 65.48 -17.97 -14.12
C GLU A 839 65.07 -18.85 -12.94
N GLN A 840 63.97 -18.53 -12.25
CA GLN A 840 63.55 -19.29 -11.07
C GLN A 840 63.06 -20.70 -11.39
N LEU A 841 62.29 -20.89 -12.47
CA LEU A 841 61.91 -22.25 -12.90
C LEU A 841 63.14 -23.06 -13.35
N SER A 842 64.23 -22.42 -13.79
CA SER A 842 65.50 -23.09 -14.11
C SER A 842 66.34 -23.45 -12.89
N GLU A 843 66.32 -22.65 -11.83
CA GLU A 843 66.91 -22.99 -10.52
C GLU A 843 66.11 -24.12 -9.84
N PHE A 844 64.79 -23.98 -9.81
CA PHE A 844 63.83 -24.92 -9.21
C PHE A 844 63.78 -26.29 -9.91
N ILE A 845 64.18 -26.42 -11.19
CA ILE A 845 64.00 -27.67 -11.96
C ILE A 845 65.29 -28.17 -12.62
N GLU A 846 65.83 -29.29 -12.11
CA GLU A 846 67.03 -29.95 -12.64
C GLU A 846 67.08 -30.03 -14.19
N THR A 847 67.89 -29.15 -14.78
CA THR A 847 68.05 -29.01 -16.23
C THR A 847 68.96 -30.11 -16.79
N ASN A 848 68.33 -31.18 -17.30
CA ASN A 848 69.02 -32.28 -17.99
C ASN A 848 68.12 -32.88 -19.08
N GLY A 849 68.59 -32.80 -20.33
CA GLY A 849 67.79 -33.08 -21.54
C GLY A 849 66.93 -31.88 -21.93
N ASN A 850 65.80 -32.11 -22.60
CA ASN A 850 64.81 -31.08 -22.98
C ASN A 850 64.06 -30.51 -21.76
N THR A 851 64.73 -30.16 -20.65
CA THR A 851 64.08 -29.45 -19.52
C THR A 851 63.78 -28.01 -19.90
N SER A 852 64.74 -27.23 -20.43
CA SER A 852 64.50 -25.80 -20.74
C SER A 852 63.36 -25.66 -21.75
N GLN A 853 63.34 -26.42 -22.85
CA GLN A 853 62.21 -26.51 -23.81
C GLN A 853 60.81 -26.80 -23.23
N HIS A 854 60.72 -27.07 -21.93
CA HIS A 854 59.47 -27.12 -21.18
C HIS A 854 59.28 -25.98 -20.19
N ILE A 855 60.36 -25.36 -19.69
CA ILE A 855 60.34 -24.07 -19.00
C ILE A 855 60.04 -22.96 -20.01
N ASP A 856 60.82 -22.80 -21.10
CA ASP A 856 60.57 -21.82 -22.17
C ASP A 856 59.09 -21.88 -22.65
N SER A 857 58.54 -23.10 -22.72
CA SER A 857 57.16 -23.37 -23.14
C SER A 857 56.10 -23.10 -22.05
N THR A 858 56.43 -23.23 -20.77
CA THR A 858 55.50 -22.93 -19.66
C THR A 858 55.46 -21.43 -19.41
N VAL A 859 56.61 -20.74 -19.39
CA VAL A 859 56.68 -19.27 -19.32
C VAL A 859 55.89 -18.65 -20.49
N HIS A 860 56.12 -19.10 -21.72
CA HIS A 860 55.36 -18.61 -22.89
C HIS A 860 53.84 -18.85 -22.79
N HIS A 861 53.38 -19.91 -22.11
CA HIS A 861 51.95 -20.14 -21.91
C HIS A 861 51.37 -19.28 -20.78
N ILE A 862 52.10 -19.10 -19.68
CA ILE A 862 51.70 -18.22 -18.56
C ILE A 862 51.58 -16.77 -19.05
N MET A 863 52.64 -16.21 -19.64
CA MET A 863 52.64 -14.83 -20.17
C MET A 863 51.54 -14.60 -21.21
N LYS A 864 51.20 -15.62 -21.99
CA LYS A 864 50.13 -15.55 -22.99
C LYS A 864 48.72 -15.57 -22.38
N SER A 865 48.53 -16.20 -21.22
CA SER A 865 47.27 -16.17 -20.48
C SER A 865 47.13 -14.90 -19.64
N LEU A 866 48.23 -14.38 -19.09
CA LEU A 866 48.29 -13.06 -18.45
C LEU A 866 47.86 -11.95 -19.42
N SER A 867 48.37 -11.94 -20.66
CA SER A 867 48.04 -10.93 -21.70
C SER A 867 46.59 -10.96 -22.25
N LYS A 868 45.65 -11.53 -21.50
CA LYS A 868 44.26 -11.83 -21.88
C LYS A 868 43.24 -11.75 -20.74
N LEU A 869 43.65 -11.47 -19.50
CA LEU A 869 42.73 -11.49 -18.34
C LEU A 869 41.57 -10.48 -18.56
N ASP A 870 41.94 -9.26 -18.91
CA ASP A 870 41.18 -8.09 -19.38
C ASP A 870 40.37 -8.29 -20.70
N LYS A 871 40.07 -9.54 -21.10
CA LYS A 871 39.38 -9.85 -22.37
C LYS A 871 38.19 -10.81 -22.19
N GLY A 872 37.42 -10.58 -21.13
CA GLY A 872 36.11 -11.21 -20.88
C GLY A 872 36.15 -12.71 -20.63
N ASN A 873 37.22 -13.24 -20.02
CA ASN A 873 37.32 -14.68 -19.70
C ASN A 873 38.37 -14.96 -18.60
N ALA A 874 38.45 -14.09 -17.59
CA ALA A 874 39.54 -14.03 -16.61
C ALA A 874 39.82 -15.39 -15.95
N ASP A 875 38.83 -16.05 -15.35
CA ASP A 875 39.04 -17.29 -14.57
C ASP A 875 39.44 -18.49 -15.44
N VAL A 876 39.04 -18.46 -16.72
CA VAL A 876 39.43 -19.46 -17.72
C VAL A 876 40.87 -19.24 -18.21
N GLU A 877 41.46 -18.05 -18.05
CA GLU A 877 42.90 -17.80 -18.24
C GLU A 877 43.69 -17.98 -16.92
N LYS A 878 43.19 -17.55 -15.75
CA LYS A 878 43.74 -17.89 -14.41
C LYS A 878 43.89 -19.42 -14.24
N SER A 879 42.89 -20.18 -14.66
CA SER A 879 42.91 -21.66 -14.65
C SER A 879 43.97 -22.28 -15.56
N LYS A 880 44.37 -21.61 -16.65
CA LYS A 880 45.44 -22.08 -17.55
C LYS A 880 46.82 -21.82 -16.97
N ILE A 881 47.01 -20.69 -16.28
CA ILE A 881 48.24 -20.38 -15.51
C ILE A 881 48.45 -21.48 -14.45
N GLN A 882 47.41 -21.75 -13.64
CA GLN A 882 47.39 -22.85 -12.66
C GLN A 882 47.76 -24.20 -13.30
N HIS A 883 47.16 -24.53 -14.45
CA HIS A 883 47.41 -25.79 -15.14
C HIS A 883 48.87 -25.95 -15.60
N GLU A 884 49.49 -24.90 -16.11
CA GLU A 884 50.89 -24.95 -16.59
C GLU A 884 51.89 -25.07 -15.43
N LEU A 885 51.64 -24.37 -14.31
CA LEU A 885 52.39 -24.52 -13.06
C LEU A 885 52.30 -25.96 -12.52
N GLU A 886 51.08 -26.50 -12.39
CA GLU A 886 50.87 -27.91 -12.01
C GLU A 886 51.64 -28.88 -12.92
N LYS A 887 51.53 -28.67 -14.23
CA LYS A 887 52.10 -29.51 -15.29
C LYS A 887 53.63 -29.52 -15.24
N ILE A 888 54.29 -28.39 -14.90
CA ILE A 888 55.75 -28.34 -14.77
C ILE A 888 56.24 -28.95 -13.44
N ILE A 889 55.57 -28.65 -12.31
CA ILE A 889 55.88 -29.20 -10.97
C ILE A 889 55.69 -30.72 -10.90
N LYS A 890 54.58 -31.24 -11.45
CA LYS A 890 54.24 -32.68 -11.55
C LYS A 890 55.24 -33.45 -12.43
N LYS A 891 55.97 -32.75 -13.30
CA LYS A 891 57.03 -33.26 -14.18
C LYS A 891 58.41 -33.23 -13.52
N HIS A 892 58.73 -32.20 -12.73
CA HIS A 892 59.84 -32.21 -11.78
C HIS A 892 59.71 -33.43 -10.85
N ASN A 893 58.59 -33.53 -10.13
CA ASN A 893 58.36 -34.55 -9.10
C ASN A 893 58.40 -35.99 -9.62
N LYS A 894 58.05 -36.23 -10.91
CA LYS A 894 58.24 -37.52 -11.57
C LYS A 894 59.72 -37.86 -11.85
N LYS A 895 60.60 -36.88 -12.12
CA LYS A 895 62.04 -37.10 -12.31
C LYS A 895 62.74 -37.45 -10.98
N VAL A 896 62.45 -36.72 -9.90
CA VAL A 896 63.07 -36.93 -8.57
C VAL A 896 62.83 -38.37 -8.07
N LYS A 897 61.58 -38.84 -8.10
CA LYS A 897 61.22 -40.23 -7.74
C LYS A 897 61.86 -41.29 -8.67
N GLY A 898 62.39 -40.90 -9.83
CA GLY A 898 63.16 -41.75 -10.74
C GLY A 898 64.63 -41.93 -10.36
N LYS A 899 65.27 -40.92 -9.75
CA LYS A 899 66.69 -41.00 -9.33
C LYS A 899 66.92 -41.98 -8.18
N GLY A 900 65.98 -42.10 -7.25
CA GLY A 900 66.03 -43.01 -6.09
C GLY A 900 66.08 -44.52 -6.38
N LYS A 901 66.35 -44.93 -7.62
CA LYS A 901 66.43 -46.35 -8.03
C LYS A 901 67.61 -46.71 -8.95
N ARG A 902 68.72 -45.97 -8.94
CA ARG A 902 70.00 -46.44 -9.55
C ARG A 902 71.28 -45.85 -8.92
N LYS A 903 71.81 -46.61 -7.95
CA LYS A 903 73.05 -46.39 -7.17
C LYS A 903 73.00 -45.24 -6.16
#